data_AF-A0AAJ0BYL3-F1
#
_entry.id   AF-A0AAJ0BYL3-F1
#
_cell.length_a   1.000
_cell.length_b   1.000
_cell.length_c   1.000
_cell.angle_alpha   90.00
_cell.angle_beta   90.00
_cell.angle_gamma   90.00
#
_symmetry.space_group_name_H-M   'P 1'
#
loop_
_entity.id
_entity.type
_entity.pdbx_description
1 polymer ?
#
loop_
_entity_poly.entity_id
_entity_poly.type
_entity_poly.pdbx_seq_one_letter_code
_entity_poly.pdbx_strand_id
1 'polypeptide(L)'
;MDDYKKYLAENILSEDKVITYRLLSRALKVHVNIAKQMLYDFHEWQNVKRPGAVYATYLLYGTKQSDEGASQGQAGKNGDIEMANSMPEDESAGEVVPTLTLSLVPEERLKDALATYDEITSIHVYSLGPHPMKDMASLIDAAQQLLSLPTPTDSSGAHKTYGAIVNPHVRRRERRGAGAKSVAANAQKAAAKTSTKPLSIVKEEPKLIQSPPAKETAKETASAATAPAPVKKPVPTLKRGGSSGSGIMQSFAKAAAARAKKAEASQPATPSGDDSSMQPMSEGEEDDSEVLPQPKVQDKPGRKGKKEREEELRRMMEDDDEEGEEEEAEDKAPSPAEEVVEEPPVPEPVKEEPAEIISGSGGGRRRGKRRIMKKQQILDDQGYLDSKQEPLTDTFDIEACPDYESYATYPHRPLSEGPLALPFQRPDPRCRTFRSDAIEKVIQDVTSRMKDVDLARLFENAFPSTTDTTVKFHTDGSTDGKQKGKGRGGGALGEDGKWAGPQSFIITGDIIAEWLRDSTNQLKPYQPLAKKDPAIRNLILGAINTQSEYVIESPYCNAFQPPPISGLSTSTNGQDDVVHPAYEPSFVFECKYELDSLAHFLKLANDFHEHTGSREFLGPRWYAALETVLRVLGEQSESTFDPDTGRYVRNGYTFQRRTDTGTETLNLMGVGNPLNNGTGLIRSAFRPSDDATILGFFIPANAMMAVELKRTAAILKSTTGGNSRDAELAQTLESWSEGITKGIWEHGVVSHRKYGQVFAYEVDGYGSTILMDDANYPSLLALPLMGFVTKDDVTYKNTRRMLLDRASNPYYLEGREFKGIGGPHIGLQNAWPMSLLIQAQTSDSDTEILECLNLVLKSSKLGLIHESVDVNIAMSYTRSWFAWANGVFAETILNLAKRKPYLIFTDARVYEI
;
A
#
# COMPACT_ATOMS: atom_id res chain seq x y z
N MET A 1 -0.69 -54.07 11.52
CA MET A 1 -0.39 -52.76 12.14
C MET A 1 -1.06 -51.72 11.28
N ASP A 2 -1.89 -50.90 11.89
CA ASP A 2 -2.75 -49.94 11.20
C ASP A 2 -1.92 -48.78 10.66
N ASP A 3 -2.20 -48.32 9.44
CA ASP A 3 -1.30 -47.37 8.76
C ASP A 3 -1.22 -46.00 9.47
N TYR A 4 -2.24 -45.62 10.25
CA TYR A 4 -2.18 -44.42 11.10
C TYR A 4 -1.07 -44.50 12.18
N LYS A 5 -0.79 -45.70 12.72
CA LYS A 5 0.25 -45.91 13.73
C LYS A 5 1.66 -45.85 13.12
N LYS A 6 1.82 -46.14 11.82
CA LYS A 6 3.08 -45.90 11.09
C LYS A 6 3.28 -44.41 10.85
N TYR A 7 2.27 -43.74 10.27
CA TYR A 7 2.30 -42.32 9.95
C TYR A 7 2.62 -41.46 11.19
N LEU A 8 1.96 -41.73 12.32
CA LEU A 8 2.23 -41.03 13.58
C LEU A 8 3.63 -41.35 14.15
N ALA A 9 4.13 -42.58 14.04
CA ALA A 9 5.49 -42.90 14.48
C ALA A 9 6.55 -42.19 13.62
N GLU A 10 6.36 -42.17 12.30
CA GLU A 10 7.26 -41.49 11.36
C GLU A 10 7.29 -39.97 11.63
N ASN A 11 6.14 -39.32 11.67
CA ASN A 11 6.08 -37.85 11.81
C ASN A 11 6.46 -37.37 13.22
N ILE A 12 6.06 -38.09 14.29
CA ILE A 12 6.31 -37.66 15.68
C ILE A 12 7.70 -38.11 16.17
N LEU A 13 8.12 -39.35 15.88
CA LEU A 13 9.33 -39.95 16.48
C LEU A 13 10.55 -39.96 15.54
N SER A 14 10.37 -39.87 14.22
CA SER A 14 11.49 -39.78 13.26
C SER A 14 11.71 -38.36 12.73
N GLU A 15 10.65 -37.55 12.62
CA GLU A 15 10.72 -36.17 12.10
C GLU A 15 10.52 -35.07 13.18
N ASP A 16 10.35 -35.45 14.45
CA ASP A 16 10.18 -34.57 15.63
C ASP A 16 8.96 -33.60 15.57
N LYS A 17 7.93 -33.88 14.75
CA LYS A 17 6.80 -32.96 14.50
C LYS A 17 5.65 -33.12 15.50
N VAL A 18 5.05 -31.98 15.88
CA VAL A 18 3.79 -31.93 16.63
C VAL A 18 2.60 -32.12 15.67
N ILE A 19 1.78 -33.14 15.90
CA ILE A 19 0.65 -33.49 15.02
C ILE A 19 -0.69 -33.21 15.72
N THR A 20 -1.52 -32.35 15.11
CA THR A 20 -2.88 -32.03 15.58
C THR A 20 -3.92 -32.98 15.00
N TYR A 21 -5.08 -33.12 15.69
CA TYR A 21 -6.21 -33.93 15.21
C TYR A 21 -6.75 -33.45 13.85
N ARG A 22 -6.60 -32.15 13.53
CA ARG A 22 -6.99 -31.55 12.24
C ARG A 22 -6.03 -31.94 11.12
N LEU A 23 -4.73 -31.92 11.40
CA LEU A 23 -3.69 -32.30 10.44
C LEU A 23 -3.79 -33.79 10.10
N LEU A 24 -3.92 -34.66 11.12
CA LEU A 24 -4.13 -36.09 10.95
C LEU A 24 -5.42 -36.41 10.16
N SER A 25 -6.51 -35.69 10.46
CA SER A 25 -7.79 -35.82 9.73
C SER A 25 -7.64 -35.50 8.24
N ARG A 26 -6.89 -34.46 7.86
CA ARG A 26 -6.59 -34.15 6.45
C ARG A 26 -5.66 -35.17 5.81
N ALA A 27 -4.57 -35.56 6.47
CA ALA A 27 -3.57 -36.49 5.95
C ALA A 27 -4.17 -37.87 5.63
N LEU A 28 -4.93 -38.44 6.57
CA LEU A 28 -5.53 -39.78 6.44
C LEU A 28 -6.94 -39.78 5.84
N LYS A 29 -7.53 -38.60 5.58
CA LYS A 29 -8.89 -38.41 5.02
C LYS A 29 -9.99 -39.05 5.88
N VAL A 30 -9.84 -38.93 7.20
CA VAL A 30 -10.77 -39.47 8.22
C VAL A 30 -11.46 -38.35 9.00
N HIS A 31 -12.64 -38.65 9.54
CA HIS A 31 -13.43 -37.70 10.32
C HIS A 31 -12.69 -37.24 11.58
N VAL A 32 -12.76 -35.94 11.94
CA VAL A 32 -11.98 -35.38 13.07
C VAL A 32 -12.17 -36.11 14.40
N ASN A 33 -13.35 -36.67 14.68
CA ASN A 33 -13.57 -37.46 15.90
C ASN A 33 -12.83 -38.81 15.87
N ILE A 34 -12.67 -39.42 14.69
CA ILE A 34 -11.86 -40.63 14.50
C ILE A 34 -10.37 -40.26 14.61
N ALA A 35 -9.95 -39.10 14.08
CA ALA A 35 -8.58 -38.61 14.23
C ALA A 35 -8.21 -38.36 15.71
N LYS A 36 -9.12 -37.81 16.53
CA LYS A 36 -8.93 -37.69 18.00
C LYS A 36 -8.73 -39.05 18.68
N GLN A 37 -9.53 -40.05 18.30
CA GLN A 37 -9.38 -41.43 18.81
C GLN A 37 -8.04 -42.04 18.38
N MET A 38 -7.66 -41.90 17.10
CA MET A 38 -6.38 -42.38 16.57
C MET A 38 -5.16 -41.76 17.27
N LEU A 39 -5.23 -40.51 17.73
CA LEU A 39 -4.20 -39.91 18.57
C LEU A 39 -4.18 -40.53 19.98
N TYR A 40 -5.34 -40.65 20.63
CA TYR A 40 -5.44 -41.29 21.96
C TYR A 40 -4.90 -42.74 21.96
N ASP A 41 -5.37 -43.57 21.01
CA ASP A 41 -4.91 -44.94 20.79
C ASP A 41 -3.38 -45.05 20.62
N PHE A 42 -2.76 -44.05 19.98
CA PHE A 42 -1.33 -44.04 19.69
C PHE A 42 -0.51 -43.58 20.90
N HIS A 43 -1.01 -42.60 21.66
CA HIS A 43 -0.40 -42.15 22.92
C HIS A 43 -0.36 -43.28 23.95
N GLU A 44 -1.49 -43.95 24.21
CA GLU A 44 -1.51 -45.13 25.10
C GLU A 44 -0.57 -46.24 24.57
N TRP A 45 -0.67 -46.58 23.28
CA TRP A 45 0.12 -47.68 22.70
C TRP A 45 1.64 -47.44 22.70
N GLN A 46 2.09 -46.19 22.61
CA GLN A 46 3.52 -45.85 22.74
C GLN A 46 3.94 -45.75 24.19
N ASN A 47 3.19 -45.07 25.06
CA ASN A 47 3.59 -44.88 26.46
C ASN A 47 3.52 -46.18 27.28
N VAL A 48 2.70 -47.16 26.89
CA VAL A 48 2.74 -48.54 27.43
C VAL A 48 4.02 -49.30 27.02
N LYS A 49 4.67 -48.94 25.89
CA LYS A 49 5.92 -49.56 25.44
C LYS A 49 7.17 -48.86 25.97
N ARG A 50 7.13 -47.53 26.03
CA ARG A 50 8.18 -46.66 26.55
C ARG A 50 7.51 -45.45 27.21
N PRO A 51 7.43 -45.40 28.54
CA PRO A 51 6.87 -44.26 29.25
C PRO A 51 7.57 -42.95 28.87
N GLY A 52 6.80 -41.88 28.67
CA GLY A 52 7.33 -40.56 28.30
C GLY A 52 7.90 -40.47 26.88
N ALA A 53 7.44 -41.32 25.95
CA ALA A 53 7.87 -41.29 24.54
C ALA A 53 7.03 -40.37 23.65
N VAL A 54 5.80 -40.05 24.06
CA VAL A 54 4.90 -39.11 23.37
C VAL A 54 4.09 -38.36 24.42
N TYR A 55 4.01 -37.03 24.30
CA TYR A 55 3.28 -36.15 25.21
C TYR A 55 2.02 -35.63 24.53
N ALA A 56 0.92 -35.60 25.27
CA ALA A 56 -0.37 -35.13 24.79
C ALA A 56 -0.67 -33.67 25.18
N THR A 57 -1.58 -33.06 24.45
CA THR A 57 -2.24 -31.80 24.82
C THR A 57 -3.73 -31.99 24.72
N TYR A 58 -4.45 -31.64 25.79
CA TYR A 58 -5.86 -31.92 25.95
C TYR A 58 -6.71 -30.66 25.80
N LEU A 59 -7.80 -30.77 25.05
CA LEU A 59 -8.86 -29.79 24.96
C LEU A 59 -9.98 -30.20 25.93
N LEU A 60 -10.23 -29.36 26.94
CA LEU A 60 -11.26 -29.51 27.96
C LEU A 60 -12.44 -28.58 27.64
N TYR A 61 -13.67 -29.10 27.75
CA TYR A 61 -14.89 -28.32 27.57
C TYR A 61 -15.92 -28.68 28.64
N GLY A 62 -16.47 -27.67 29.32
CA GLY A 62 -17.36 -27.83 30.47
C GLY A 62 -17.66 -26.49 31.14
N THR A 63 -18.31 -26.50 32.31
CA THR A 63 -18.51 -25.32 33.16
C THR A 63 -17.39 -25.21 34.20
N LYS A 64 -16.90 -23.98 34.44
CA LYS A 64 -15.94 -23.70 35.52
C LYS A 64 -16.63 -23.07 36.72
N GLN A 65 -16.01 -23.28 37.87
CA GLN A 65 -16.40 -22.64 39.13
C GLN A 65 -16.19 -21.12 39.05
N SER A 66 -17.10 -20.37 39.66
CA SER A 66 -17.07 -18.90 39.64
C SER A 66 -16.25 -18.33 40.81
N ASP A 67 -15.06 -17.80 40.53
CA ASP A 67 -14.16 -17.21 41.52
C ASP A 67 -14.68 -15.87 42.08
N GLU A 68 -15.55 -15.91 43.09
CA GLU A 68 -15.80 -14.78 43.99
C GLU A 68 -14.57 -14.52 44.90
N GLY A 69 -13.46 -14.04 44.34
CA GLY A 69 -12.23 -13.90 45.12
C GLY A 69 -11.07 -13.06 44.55
N ALA A 70 -11.18 -12.44 43.37
CA ALA A 70 -10.01 -11.90 42.65
C ALA A 70 -10.09 -10.42 42.20
N SER A 71 -10.89 -9.56 42.85
CA SER A 71 -11.07 -8.16 42.43
C SER A 71 -11.23 -7.10 43.55
N GLN A 72 -10.49 -7.25 44.66
CA GLN A 72 -10.32 -6.15 45.65
C GLN A 72 -8.88 -5.61 45.64
N GLY A 73 -8.64 -4.53 44.88
CA GLY A 73 -7.33 -3.89 44.80
C GLY A 73 -7.30 -2.61 43.95
N GLN A 74 -7.49 -1.45 44.61
CA GLN A 74 -7.19 -0.10 44.10
C GLN A 74 -7.84 0.35 42.77
N ALA A 75 -9.17 0.58 42.80
CA ALA A 75 -9.78 1.59 41.94
C ALA A 75 -9.71 2.98 42.61
N GLY A 76 -9.19 3.99 41.91
CA GLY A 76 -8.58 5.19 42.51
C GLY A 76 -9.19 6.57 42.18
N LYS A 77 -10.52 6.66 41.98
CA LYS A 77 -11.34 7.90 41.84
C LYS A 77 -11.12 8.82 40.63
N ASN A 78 -12.26 9.34 40.16
CA ASN A 78 -12.49 10.50 39.27
C ASN A 78 -12.08 10.32 37.79
N GLY A 79 -13.00 10.31 36.81
CA GLY A 79 -14.46 10.18 36.89
C GLY A 79 -15.19 10.90 35.76
N ASP A 80 -16.22 10.25 35.22
CA ASP A 80 -17.20 10.82 34.28
C ASP A 80 -18.63 10.51 34.76
N ILE A 81 -19.61 11.29 34.29
CA ILE A 81 -20.99 11.25 34.76
C ILE A 81 -21.89 10.60 33.70
N GLU A 82 -22.40 9.40 33.99
CA GLU A 82 -23.52 8.85 33.21
C GLU A 82 -24.86 9.42 33.69
N MET A 83 -25.69 9.86 32.75
CA MET A 83 -27.01 10.43 33.03
C MET A 83 -28.03 9.31 33.27
N ALA A 84 -28.70 9.36 34.41
CA ALA A 84 -29.63 8.30 34.83
C ALA A 84 -30.85 8.17 33.90
N ASN A 85 -31.14 6.94 33.48
CA ASN A 85 -32.50 6.51 33.17
C ASN A 85 -33.07 5.74 34.37
N SER A 86 -34.38 5.87 34.60
CA SER A 86 -35.04 5.43 35.83
C SER A 86 -35.10 3.90 36.00
N MET A 87 -34.74 3.44 37.20
CA MET A 87 -35.06 2.11 37.73
C MET A 87 -36.59 1.87 37.77
N PRO A 88 -37.02 0.61 37.84
CA PRO A 88 -37.69 0.15 39.07
C PRO A 88 -36.82 -0.83 39.88
N GLU A 89 -37.15 -0.96 41.16
CA GLU A 89 -36.30 -1.57 42.21
C GLU A 89 -36.39 -3.11 42.28
N ASP A 90 -35.45 -3.69 43.05
CA ASP A 90 -35.07 -5.11 43.13
C ASP A 90 -36.20 -6.14 43.37
N GLU A 91 -36.07 -7.30 42.71
CA GLU A 91 -36.26 -8.60 43.38
C GLU A 91 -34.95 -9.40 43.32
N SER A 92 -34.54 -9.97 44.45
CA SER A 92 -33.19 -10.49 44.65
C SER A 92 -33.02 -11.95 44.19
N ALA A 93 -32.50 -12.16 42.99
CA ALA A 93 -31.86 -13.42 42.60
C ALA A 93 -30.76 -13.17 41.55
N GLY A 94 -29.50 -13.33 41.95
CA GLY A 94 -28.40 -13.40 41.00
C GLY A 94 -28.40 -14.77 40.30
N GLU A 95 -29.00 -14.87 39.11
CA GLU A 95 -28.82 -16.06 38.26
C GLU A 95 -27.35 -16.13 37.83
N VAL A 96 -26.60 -17.04 38.46
CA VAL A 96 -25.23 -17.38 38.06
C VAL A 96 -25.30 -18.07 36.70
N VAL A 97 -25.12 -17.31 35.63
CA VAL A 97 -25.17 -17.82 34.25
C VAL A 97 -24.01 -18.81 34.03
N PRO A 98 -24.28 -20.12 33.81
CA PRO A 98 -23.24 -21.13 33.77
C PRO A 98 -22.35 -20.96 32.53
N THR A 99 -21.11 -20.51 32.75
CA THR A 99 -20.19 -20.12 31.67
C THR A 99 -19.44 -21.32 31.12
N LEU A 100 -19.87 -21.79 29.94
CA LEU A 100 -19.24 -22.87 29.19
C LEU A 100 -17.84 -22.45 28.70
N THR A 101 -16.82 -23.06 29.26
CA THR A 101 -15.40 -22.69 29.11
C THR A 101 -14.61 -23.76 28.36
N LEU A 102 -13.90 -23.34 27.31
CA LEU A 102 -12.98 -24.18 26.54
C LEU A 102 -11.53 -23.90 26.97
N SER A 103 -10.81 -24.88 27.52
CA SER A 103 -9.39 -24.76 27.90
C SER A 103 -8.52 -25.74 27.11
N LEU A 104 -7.30 -25.33 26.77
CA LEU A 104 -6.28 -26.17 26.12
C LEU A 104 -5.08 -26.33 27.06
N VAL A 105 -4.73 -27.57 27.43
CA VAL A 105 -3.89 -27.88 28.59
C VAL A 105 -2.84 -28.95 28.25
N PRO A 106 -1.54 -28.77 28.58
CA PRO A 106 -0.53 -29.83 28.51
C PRO A 106 -0.85 -30.99 29.46
N GLU A 107 -0.46 -32.21 29.10
CA GLU A 107 -0.67 -33.44 29.89
C GLU A 107 -0.23 -33.32 31.36
N GLU A 108 0.89 -32.64 31.64
CA GLU A 108 1.42 -32.43 32.99
C GLU A 108 0.45 -31.68 33.92
N ARG A 109 -0.23 -30.64 33.40
CA ARG A 109 -1.17 -29.79 34.17
C ARG A 109 -2.63 -30.25 34.04
N LEU A 110 -2.87 -31.40 33.42
CA LEU A 110 -4.22 -31.91 33.18
C LEU A 110 -4.99 -32.09 34.50
N LYS A 111 -4.36 -32.67 35.53
CA LYS A 111 -5.01 -32.93 36.83
C LYS A 111 -5.47 -31.65 37.51
N ASP A 112 -4.61 -30.63 37.54
CA ASP A 112 -4.88 -29.34 38.16
C ASP A 112 -5.99 -28.61 37.39
N ALA A 113 -5.94 -28.63 36.05
CA ALA A 113 -6.96 -28.02 35.22
C ALA A 113 -8.33 -28.71 35.36
N LEU A 114 -8.37 -30.05 35.45
CA LEU A 114 -9.60 -30.81 35.68
C LEU A 114 -10.26 -30.45 37.02
N ALA A 115 -9.48 -30.07 38.03
CA ALA A 115 -10.00 -29.60 39.33
C ALA A 115 -10.62 -28.18 39.28
N THR A 116 -10.51 -27.44 38.17
CA THR A 116 -11.13 -26.10 37.99
C THR A 116 -12.50 -26.15 37.29
N TYR A 117 -13.02 -27.33 36.98
CA TYR A 117 -14.29 -27.54 36.29
C TYR A 117 -15.32 -28.21 37.21
N ASP A 118 -16.53 -27.65 37.31
CA ASP A 118 -17.63 -28.24 38.08
C ASP A 118 -18.32 -29.37 37.30
N GLU A 119 -18.57 -29.19 36.00
CA GLU A 119 -19.06 -30.22 35.09
C GLU A 119 -18.24 -30.26 33.79
N ILE A 120 -17.72 -31.42 33.42
CA ILE A 120 -16.90 -31.61 32.20
C ILE A 120 -17.72 -32.32 31.14
N THR A 121 -18.11 -31.59 30.11
CA THR A 121 -18.89 -32.11 28.97
C THR A 121 -18.05 -32.95 28.01
N SER A 122 -16.76 -32.61 27.79
CA SER A 122 -15.86 -33.45 26.98
C SER A 122 -14.36 -33.19 27.22
N ILE A 123 -13.57 -34.25 27.02
CA ILE A 123 -12.10 -34.24 27.02
C ILE A 123 -11.63 -34.83 25.69
N HIS A 124 -10.68 -34.18 25.02
CA HIS A 124 -10.16 -34.62 23.73
C HIS A 124 -8.65 -34.37 23.59
N VAL A 125 -7.92 -35.31 22.98
CA VAL A 125 -6.53 -35.04 22.54
C VAL A 125 -6.59 -34.04 21.36
N TYR A 126 -5.96 -32.89 21.53
CA TYR A 126 -5.82 -31.86 20.51
C TYR A 126 -4.61 -32.14 19.60
N SER A 127 -3.49 -32.50 20.22
CA SER A 127 -2.21 -32.78 19.55
C SER A 127 -1.37 -33.76 20.36
N LEU A 128 -0.42 -34.38 19.66
CA LEU A 128 0.67 -35.15 20.24
C LEU A 128 2.02 -34.55 19.79
N GLY A 129 3.01 -34.57 20.67
CA GLY A 129 4.39 -34.18 20.37
C GLY A 129 5.41 -35.15 21.00
N PRO A 130 6.67 -35.14 20.52
CA PRO A 130 7.75 -35.97 21.06
C PRO A 130 8.29 -35.47 22.41
N HIS A 131 8.10 -34.18 22.71
CA HIS A 131 8.59 -33.50 23.90
C HIS A 131 7.43 -32.78 24.63
N PRO A 132 7.54 -32.50 25.94
CA PRO A 132 6.58 -31.64 26.65
C PRO A 132 6.50 -30.25 26.02
N MET A 133 5.29 -29.74 25.79
CA MET A 133 5.12 -28.39 25.24
C MET A 133 5.49 -27.32 26.27
N LYS A 134 6.63 -26.68 26.06
CA LYS A 134 7.09 -25.51 26.83
C LYS A 134 6.30 -24.24 26.48
N ASP A 135 5.86 -24.12 25.23
CA ASP A 135 5.06 -23.00 24.72
C ASP A 135 3.96 -23.50 23.77
N MET A 136 2.76 -22.99 23.95
CA MET A 136 1.57 -23.27 23.16
C MET A 136 1.63 -22.63 21.77
N ALA A 137 2.47 -21.61 21.56
CA ALA A 137 2.67 -20.96 20.25
C ALA A 137 3.18 -21.95 19.18
N SER A 138 3.89 -23.02 19.57
CA SER A 138 4.32 -24.11 18.68
C SER A 138 3.16 -24.83 17.94
N LEU A 139 1.92 -24.70 18.41
CA LEU A 139 0.74 -25.20 17.71
C LEU A 139 0.33 -24.34 16.50
N ILE A 140 0.85 -23.12 16.37
CA ILE A 140 0.56 -22.21 15.25
C ILE A 140 1.16 -22.78 13.96
N ASP A 141 2.39 -23.29 13.98
CA ASP A 141 3.06 -23.86 12.80
C ASP A 141 2.29 -25.07 12.26
N ALA A 142 1.82 -25.94 13.15
CA ALA A 142 0.97 -27.08 12.82
C ALA A 142 -0.43 -26.66 12.31
N ALA A 143 -0.88 -25.43 12.59
CA ALA A 143 -2.08 -24.84 12.01
C ALA A 143 -1.80 -24.16 10.66
N GLN A 144 -0.65 -23.53 10.45
CA GLN A 144 -0.23 -22.98 9.16
C GLN A 144 -0.04 -24.09 8.11
N GLN A 145 0.55 -25.23 8.50
CA GLN A 145 0.62 -26.45 7.65
C GLN A 145 -0.76 -26.97 7.24
N LEU A 146 -1.83 -26.68 7.99
CA LEU A 146 -3.19 -27.04 7.60
C LEU A 146 -3.73 -26.17 6.45
N LEU A 147 -3.19 -24.95 6.27
CA LEU A 147 -3.59 -24.01 5.23
C LEU A 147 -2.95 -24.34 3.88
N SER A 148 -1.69 -24.83 3.87
CA SER A 148 -1.00 -25.25 2.64
C SER A 148 -1.54 -26.55 2.03
N LEU A 149 -2.27 -27.36 2.80
CA LEU A 149 -2.89 -28.59 2.32
C LEU A 149 -4.13 -28.30 1.42
N PRO A 150 -4.17 -28.78 0.16
CA PRO A 150 -5.25 -28.46 -0.79
C PRO A 150 -6.66 -28.73 -0.26
N THR A 151 -7.53 -27.73 -0.34
CA THR A 151 -8.96 -27.87 0.00
C THR A 151 -9.67 -28.78 -1.02
N PRO A 152 -10.52 -29.72 -0.58
CA PRO A 152 -11.28 -30.58 -1.50
C PRO A 152 -12.15 -29.76 -2.46
N THR A 153 -11.90 -29.92 -3.77
CA THR A 153 -12.59 -29.18 -4.83
C THR A 153 -14.09 -29.50 -4.93
N ASP A 154 -14.51 -30.69 -4.49
CA ASP A 154 -15.91 -31.10 -4.47
C ASP A 154 -16.55 -30.91 -3.08
N SER A 155 -17.18 -29.75 -2.90
CA SER A 155 -17.70 -29.28 -1.61
C SER A 155 -19.00 -29.97 -1.16
N SER A 156 -19.56 -30.88 -1.96
CA SER A 156 -20.80 -31.61 -1.63
C SER A 156 -20.58 -32.76 -0.63
N GLY A 157 -19.38 -33.33 -0.58
CA GLY A 157 -19.05 -34.49 0.28
C GLY A 157 -18.17 -34.18 1.49
N ALA A 158 -17.29 -33.16 1.41
CA ALA A 158 -16.17 -32.96 2.33
C ALA A 158 -16.57 -32.85 3.82
N HIS A 159 -17.75 -32.31 4.13
CA HIS A 159 -18.24 -32.21 5.50
C HIS A 159 -18.40 -33.58 6.20
N LYS A 160 -18.76 -34.63 5.46
CA LYS A 160 -18.86 -36.01 6.01
C LYS A 160 -17.50 -36.65 6.21
N THR A 161 -16.52 -36.33 5.36
CA THR A 161 -15.16 -36.86 5.43
C THR A 161 -14.35 -36.24 6.56
N TYR A 162 -14.46 -34.92 6.77
CA TYR A 162 -13.62 -34.18 7.73
C TYR A 162 -14.38 -33.65 8.96
N GLY A 163 -15.70 -33.87 9.06
CA GLY A 163 -16.50 -33.48 10.23
C GLY A 163 -16.68 -31.96 10.40
N ALA A 164 -16.89 -31.25 9.28
CA ALA A 164 -17.25 -29.84 9.32
C ALA A 164 -18.73 -29.66 9.72
N ILE A 165 -19.02 -28.75 10.66
CA ILE A 165 -20.38 -28.39 11.04
C ILE A 165 -21.03 -27.64 9.87
N VAL A 166 -22.15 -28.14 9.36
CA VAL A 166 -22.94 -27.51 8.29
C VAL A 166 -24.31 -27.16 8.82
N ASN A 167 -24.69 -25.88 8.74
CA ASN A 167 -26.04 -25.43 9.08
C ASN A 167 -27.05 -26.01 8.06
N PRO A 168 -28.10 -26.76 8.48
CA PRO A 168 -29.06 -27.42 7.59
C PRO A 168 -29.82 -26.50 6.62
N HIS A 169 -29.87 -25.19 6.91
CA HIS A 169 -30.58 -24.21 6.10
C HIS A 169 -29.73 -23.59 4.98
N VAL A 170 -28.43 -23.92 4.88
CA VAL A 170 -27.52 -23.39 3.86
C VAL A 170 -27.84 -23.96 2.47
N ARG A 171 -28.61 -23.19 1.69
CA ARG A 171 -28.93 -23.51 0.28
C ARG A 171 -27.89 -22.92 -0.66
N ARG A 172 -27.03 -23.76 -1.23
CA ARG A 172 -26.06 -23.36 -2.26
C ARG A 172 -26.77 -23.07 -3.58
N ARG A 173 -26.55 -21.90 -4.17
CA ARG A 173 -27.20 -21.48 -5.43
C ARG A 173 -26.50 -22.10 -6.63
N GLU A 174 -27.12 -23.11 -7.26
CA GLU A 174 -26.61 -23.68 -8.51
C GLU A 174 -26.65 -22.66 -9.66
N ARG A 175 -25.49 -22.04 -9.96
CA ARG A 175 -25.29 -21.30 -11.20
C ARG A 175 -25.23 -22.32 -12.35
N ARG A 176 -26.33 -22.51 -13.10
CA ARG A 176 -26.31 -23.08 -14.46
C ARG A 176 -25.64 -22.09 -15.44
N GLY A 177 -24.33 -21.89 -15.27
CA GLY A 177 -23.46 -21.31 -16.30
C GLY A 177 -23.03 -22.39 -17.30
N ALA A 178 -22.63 -21.99 -18.50
CA ALA A 178 -22.17 -22.93 -19.53
C ALA A 178 -20.91 -23.67 -19.06
N GLY A 179 -20.90 -25.00 -19.20
CA GLY A 179 -19.82 -25.84 -18.68
C GLY A 179 -18.49 -25.60 -19.40
N ALA A 180 -17.49 -25.15 -18.65
CA ALA A 180 -16.10 -25.16 -19.09
C ALA A 180 -15.67 -26.62 -19.33
N LYS A 181 -15.16 -26.92 -20.53
CA LYS A 181 -14.61 -28.25 -20.84
C LYS A 181 -13.28 -28.41 -20.10
N SER A 182 -13.18 -29.41 -19.23
CA SER A 182 -11.92 -29.82 -18.61
C SER A 182 -10.88 -30.19 -19.69
N VAL A 183 -9.77 -29.46 -19.75
CA VAL A 183 -8.61 -29.87 -20.55
C VAL A 183 -7.95 -31.04 -19.83
N ALA A 184 -8.03 -32.24 -20.40
CA ALA A 184 -7.42 -33.43 -19.82
C ALA A 184 -5.89 -33.35 -19.91
N ALA A 185 -5.20 -33.84 -18.87
CA ALA A 185 -3.74 -33.87 -18.82
C ALA A 185 -3.18 -34.76 -19.95
N ASN A 186 -2.20 -34.24 -20.70
CA ASN A 186 -1.69 -34.88 -21.90
C ASN A 186 -0.58 -35.89 -21.59
N ALA A 187 -0.97 -37.11 -21.21
CA ALA A 187 -0.03 -38.21 -20.99
C ALA A 187 0.56 -38.70 -22.32
N GLN A 188 1.89 -38.65 -22.44
CA GLN A 188 2.62 -39.08 -23.64
C GLN A 188 2.42 -40.58 -23.93
N LYS A 189 2.21 -40.93 -25.20
CA LYS A 189 2.52 -42.27 -25.74
C LYS A 189 3.06 -42.17 -27.16
N ALA A 190 4.03 -43.03 -27.47
CA ALA A 190 4.79 -42.99 -28.71
C ALA A 190 4.29 -44.02 -29.75
N ALA A 191 4.91 -43.94 -30.95
CA ALA A 191 4.99 -44.95 -32.00
C ALA A 191 3.85 -45.10 -33.05
N ALA A 192 4.23 -44.73 -34.28
CA ALA A 192 4.06 -45.49 -35.54
C ALA A 192 2.73 -45.50 -36.34
N LYS A 193 2.73 -44.75 -37.46
CA LYS A 193 2.47 -45.13 -38.88
C LYS A 193 1.57 -46.37 -39.14
N THR A 194 0.54 -46.33 -40.01
CA THR A 194 0.58 -46.13 -41.49
C THR A 194 -0.80 -45.70 -42.05
N SER A 195 -0.98 -44.57 -42.76
CA SER A 195 -0.81 -44.29 -44.22
C SER A 195 -2.04 -44.51 -45.15
N THR A 196 -2.46 -43.43 -45.86
CA THR A 196 -3.24 -43.36 -47.14
C THR A 196 -4.68 -43.97 -47.19
N LYS A 197 -5.78 -43.20 -47.32
CA LYS A 197 -6.38 -42.48 -48.52
C LYS A 197 -7.23 -43.39 -49.45
N PRO A 198 -8.27 -42.91 -50.20
CA PRO A 198 -8.97 -41.59 -50.19
C PRO A 198 -10.54 -41.59 -50.40
N LEU A 199 -11.18 -40.41 -50.28
CA LEU A 199 -12.39 -39.90 -51.01
C LEU A 199 -13.80 -40.60 -51.01
N SER A 200 -14.86 -39.81 -50.69
CA SER A 200 -16.24 -39.80 -51.28
C SER A 200 -17.29 -40.88 -50.83
N ILE A 201 -18.65 -40.80 -50.99
CA ILE A 201 -19.62 -39.73 -51.39
C ILE A 201 -21.14 -40.03 -51.00
N VAL A 202 -21.98 -38.98 -50.92
CA VAL A 202 -23.50 -38.80 -51.01
C VAL A 202 -24.49 -40.01 -51.04
N LYS A 203 -25.66 -39.96 -50.31
CA LYS A 203 -27.09 -39.86 -50.83
C LYS A 203 -28.23 -39.83 -49.74
N GLU A 204 -29.51 -40.07 -50.11
CA GLU A 204 -30.78 -39.46 -49.57
C GLU A 204 -31.98 -40.43 -49.30
N GLU A 205 -32.92 -40.03 -48.40
CA GLU A 205 -34.43 -40.28 -48.36
C GLU A 205 -35.02 -41.75 -48.32
N PRO A 206 -36.38 -42.05 -48.26
CA PRO A 206 -37.64 -41.24 -48.44
C PRO A 206 -38.97 -41.51 -47.61
N LYS A 207 -39.91 -40.51 -47.62
CA LYS A 207 -41.42 -40.51 -47.84
C LYS A 207 -42.58 -41.09 -46.92
N LEU A 208 -43.81 -40.51 -47.16
CA LEU A 208 -45.25 -40.93 -46.92
C LEU A 208 -46.04 -40.33 -45.69
N ILE A 209 -47.40 -40.14 -45.60
CA ILE A 209 -48.54 -39.87 -46.56
C ILE A 209 -49.91 -39.45 -45.87
N GLN A 210 -50.80 -38.68 -46.56
CA GLN A 210 -52.30 -38.50 -46.46
C GLN A 210 -53.03 -37.80 -45.25
N SER A 211 -54.38 -37.58 -45.33
CA SER A 211 -55.06 -36.30 -44.94
C SER A 211 -56.55 -36.33 -44.40
N PRO A 212 -57.14 -35.20 -43.89
CA PRO A 212 -58.44 -35.13 -43.14
C PRO A 212 -59.56 -34.14 -43.64
N PRO A 213 -60.83 -34.19 -43.12
CA PRO A 213 -61.94 -33.26 -43.50
C PRO A 213 -62.95 -32.70 -42.41
N ALA A 214 -63.60 -31.55 -42.71
CA ALA A 214 -65.00 -31.06 -42.39
C ALA A 214 -65.53 -30.75 -40.94
N LYS A 215 -66.53 -29.85 -40.66
CA LYS A 215 -67.02 -28.55 -41.25
C LYS A 215 -68.18 -27.88 -40.41
N GLU A 216 -68.51 -26.58 -40.64
CA GLU A 216 -69.74 -25.74 -40.32
C GLU A 216 -69.55 -24.53 -39.35
N THR A 217 -70.38 -23.45 -39.25
CA THR A 217 -70.86 -22.33 -40.15
C THR A 217 -71.94 -21.48 -39.38
N ALA A 218 -72.33 -20.19 -39.58
CA ALA A 218 -71.90 -18.98 -40.33
C ALA A 218 -72.77 -17.72 -39.91
N LYS A 219 -72.62 -16.56 -40.60
CA LYS A 219 -73.54 -15.36 -40.80
C LYS A 219 -73.29 -13.96 -40.14
N GLU A 220 -73.37 -12.93 -41.02
CA GLU A 220 -73.85 -11.51 -40.89
C GLU A 220 -73.18 -10.53 -39.88
N THR A 221 -72.78 -9.27 -40.17
CA THR A 221 -72.59 -8.35 -41.36
C THR A 221 -71.87 -7.05 -40.84
N ALA A 222 -71.32 -6.03 -41.52
CA ALA A 222 -70.97 -5.56 -42.89
C ALA A 222 -69.79 -4.51 -42.74
N SER A 223 -69.37 -3.54 -43.60
CA SER A 223 -69.80 -2.96 -44.90
C SER A 223 -68.63 -2.35 -45.76
N ALA A 224 -68.43 -1.01 -45.82
CA ALA A 224 -67.62 -0.23 -46.82
C ALA A 224 -67.32 1.22 -46.33
N ALA A 225 -66.47 2.13 -46.88
CA ALA A 225 -65.29 2.18 -47.81
C ALA A 225 -64.59 3.59 -47.62
N THR A 226 -63.89 4.39 -48.48
CA THR A 226 -63.69 4.51 -49.96
C THR A 226 -62.47 5.42 -50.38
N ALA A 227 -61.41 4.85 -50.99
CA ALA A 227 -60.60 5.40 -52.13
C ALA A 227 -59.62 6.66 -51.97
N PRO A 228 -58.82 7.13 -53.00
CA PRO A 228 -57.32 6.98 -52.93
C PRO A 228 -56.32 8.00 -53.62
N ALA A 229 -55.08 8.10 -53.09
CA ALA A 229 -53.75 8.26 -53.81
C ALA A 229 -53.44 9.52 -54.71
N PRO A 230 -52.27 9.69 -55.42
CA PRO A 230 -50.84 9.23 -55.28
C PRO A 230 -49.71 10.32 -55.55
N VAL A 231 -48.41 9.92 -55.67
CA VAL A 231 -47.32 10.41 -56.62
C VAL A 231 -45.98 11.08 -56.11
N LYS A 232 -44.88 10.28 -56.13
CA LYS A 232 -43.44 10.51 -56.54
C LYS A 232 -42.38 11.44 -55.83
N LYS A 233 -41.10 11.02 -55.99
CA LYS A 233 -39.76 11.67 -55.80
C LYS A 233 -39.06 11.84 -57.20
N PRO A 234 -37.74 12.19 -57.44
CA PRO A 234 -36.58 12.51 -56.56
C PRO A 234 -35.66 13.71 -57.03
N VAL A 235 -34.40 13.76 -56.52
CA VAL A 235 -33.32 14.78 -56.71
C VAL A 235 -32.47 14.57 -58.00
N PRO A 236 -31.58 15.52 -58.45
CA PRO A 236 -30.12 15.36 -58.21
C PRO A 236 -29.17 16.62 -58.22
N THR A 237 -28.30 16.74 -57.20
CA THR A 237 -26.82 17.01 -57.20
C THR A 237 -26.04 18.18 -57.89
N LEU A 238 -25.10 18.78 -57.10
CA LEU A 238 -23.64 19.07 -57.35
C LEU A 238 -23.06 20.49 -57.73
N LYS A 239 -22.13 20.98 -56.86
CA LYS A 239 -20.90 21.81 -57.09
C LYS A 239 -21.05 23.31 -57.53
N ARG A 240 -20.15 24.26 -57.20
CA ARG A 240 -18.98 24.37 -56.27
C ARG A 240 -18.46 25.84 -56.20
N GLY A 241 -18.01 26.34 -55.04
CA GLY A 241 -16.98 27.42 -54.96
C GLY A 241 -17.23 28.57 -53.96
N GLY A 242 -16.14 29.23 -53.53
CA GLY A 242 -16.14 30.49 -52.76
C GLY A 242 -15.79 30.36 -51.27
N SER A 243 -14.88 31.20 -50.77
CA SER A 243 -14.48 31.30 -49.35
C SER A 243 -14.53 32.74 -48.85
N SER A 244 -14.34 32.92 -47.51
CA SER A 244 -14.13 34.16 -46.72
C SER A 244 -15.32 34.63 -45.86
N GLY A 245 -15.02 35.43 -44.82
CA GLY A 245 -16.01 36.27 -44.13
C GLY A 245 -16.22 36.02 -42.63
N SER A 246 -15.50 36.79 -41.81
CA SER A 246 -15.57 36.89 -40.35
C SER A 246 -16.89 37.38 -39.72
N GLY A 247 -17.31 36.74 -38.62
CA GLY A 247 -17.58 37.38 -37.31
C GLY A 247 -18.84 38.23 -37.06
N ILE A 248 -19.00 38.63 -35.77
CA ILE A 248 -20.01 39.58 -35.20
C ILE A 248 -21.46 39.01 -35.18
N MET A 249 -22.19 38.97 -34.06
CA MET A 249 -22.40 40.01 -33.04
C MET A 249 -22.28 39.57 -31.56
N GLN A 250 -21.78 40.49 -30.73
CA GLN A 250 -22.24 40.69 -29.34
C GLN A 250 -23.01 42.02 -29.27
N SER A 251 -24.03 42.10 -28.42
CA SER A 251 -24.39 43.35 -27.73
C SER A 251 -25.46 43.12 -26.66
N PHE A 252 -25.20 43.57 -25.43
CA PHE A 252 -26.01 44.61 -24.78
C PHE A 252 -25.13 45.34 -23.73
N ALA A 253 -25.56 46.53 -23.31
CA ALA A 253 -24.63 47.61 -22.97
C ALA A 253 -24.38 47.84 -21.47
N LYS A 254 -23.22 48.44 -21.18
CA LYS A 254 -22.78 48.91 -19.87
C LYS A 254 -23.04 50.41 -19.71
N ALA A 255 -23.56 50.84 -18.56
CA ALA A 255 -23.64 52.25 -18.17
C ALA A 255 -22.58 52.58 -17.11
N ALA A 256 -22.23 53.87 -17.00
CA ALA A 256 -21.23 54.42 -16.07
C ALA A 256 -21.93 55.37 -15.05
N ALA A 257 -21.30 56.05 -14.07
CA ALA A 257 -19.87 56.41 -13.93
C ALA A 257 -19.49 56.85 -12.49
N ALA A 258 -18.24 57.34 -12.36
CA ALA A 258 -17.79 58.42 -11.45
C ALA A 258 -17.38 58.14 -9.98
N ARG A 259 -16.09 57.77 -9.83
CA ARG A 259 -15.06 58.39 -8.95
C ARG A 259 -15.48 59.28 -7.75
N ALA A 260 -14.87 58.99 -6.59
CA ALA A 260 -14.19 59.96 -5.71
C ALA A 260 -13.04 59.29 -4.93
N LYS A 261 -12.26 60.01 -4.09
CA LYS A 261 -11.05 59.51 -3.40
C LYS A 261 -10.90 59.99 -1.94
N LYS A 262 -10.26 59.13 -1.12
CA LYS A 262 -9.31 59.41 -0.01
C LYS A 262 -9.79 59.90 1.38
N ALA A 263 -8.96 59.51 2.37
CA ALA A 263 -8.57 60.18 3.63
C ALA A 263 -9.25 59.77 4.97
N GLU A 264 -8.57 58.85 5.65
CA GLU A 264 -8.11 58.89 7.07
C GLU A 264 -8.88 59.65 8.17
N ALA A 265 -9.50 58.87 9.05
CA ALA A 265 -9.31 58.82 10.52
C ALA A 265 -9.23 60.11 11.39
N SER A 266 -10.19 60.27 12.31
CA SER A 266 -9.91 60.44 13.77
C SER A 266 -11.13 60.08 14.64
N GLN A 267 -10.88 59.75 15.92
CA GLN A 267 -11.86 59.61 17.02
C GLN A 267 -12.07 60.99 17.73
N PRO A 268 -12.85 61.18 18.84
CA PRO A 268 -13.46 60.20 19.75
C PRO A 268 -14.86 60.56 20.34
N ALA A 269 -15.22 59.84 21.41
CA ALA A 269 -16.14 60.18 22.53
C ALA A 269 -17.53 59.49 22.59
N THR A 270 -17.70 58.83 23.75
CA THR A 270 -18.87 58.23 24.41
C THR A 270 -20.12 59.13 24.51
N PRO A 271 -21.32 58.55 24.72
CA PRO A 271 -21.84 58.50 26.10
C PRO A 271 -22.46 57.14 26.51
N SER A 272 -22.92 57.05 27.76
CA SER A 272 -23.42 55.84 28.45
C SER A 272 -24.76 56.08 29.18
N GLY A 273 -25.53 55.01 29.41
CA GLY A 273 -26.64 54.94 30.38
C GLY A 273 -28.03 55.40 29.90
N ASP A 274 -29.17 55.00 30.49
CA ASP A 274 -29.55 53.95 31.47
C ASP A 274 -31.06 53.62 31.23
N ASP A 275 -31.85 52.74 31.88
CA ASP A 275 -31.77 51.83 33.05
C ASP A 275 -32.81 50.66 32.84
N SER A 276 -32.81 49.63 33.71
CA SER A 276 -33.85 48.60 34.01
C SER A 276 -33.37 47.15 33.84
N SER A 277 -33.53 46.20 34.78
CA SER A 277 -34.04 46.30 36.17
C SER A 277 -33.71 45.08 37.08
N MET A 278 -33.17 45.35 38.28
CA MET A 278 -33.33 44.67 39.59
C MET A 278 -33.06 43.15 39.86
N GLN A 279 -32.08 42.92 40.76
CA GLN A 279 -32.08 42.02 41.95
C GLN A 279 -32.01 40.48 41.82
N PRO A 280 -31.61 39.72 42.89
CA PRO A 280 -31.25 40.12 44.28
C PRO A 280 -29.89 39.61 44.86
N MET A 281 -29.38 40.33 45.90
CA MET A 281 -28.69 39.92 47.17
C MET A 281 -27.62 38.78 47.20
N SER A 282 -26.65 38.72 48.16
CA SER A 282 -25.83 39.70 48.93
C SER A 282 -24.84 38.89 49.84
N GLU A 283 -23.87 39.57 50.49
CA GLU A 283 -22.91 39.03 51.52
C GLU A 283 -21.84 38.03 51.01
N GLY A 284 -20.54 38.12 51.39
CA GLY A 284 -19.83 39.16 52.14
C GLY A 284 -18.28 38.98 52.23
N GLU A 285 -17.55 40.06 51.90
CA GLU A 285 -16.29 40.62 52.47
C GLU A 285 -14.93 39.85 52.58
N GLU A 286 -13.88 40.57 52.13
CA GLU A 286 -12.46 40.74 52.60
C GLU A 286 -11.56 39.53 52.98
N ASP A 287 -10.22 39.52 52.84
CA ASP A 287 -9.15 40.17 52.06
C ASP A 287 -7.79 39.61 52.63
N ASP A 288 -6.68 39.84 51.93
CA ASP A 288 -5.27 39.89 52.39
C ASP A 288 -4.56 38.63 52.97
N SER A 289 -3.30 38.80 53.44
CA SER A 289 -2.22 37.85 53.13
C SER A 289 -1.10 37.61 54.19
N GLU A 290 -0.26 36.59 53.90
CA GLU A 290 1.04 36.22 54.51
C GLU A 290 1.11 35.67 55.96
N VAL A 291 2.35 35.31 56.36
CA VAL A 291 2.90 34.97 57.70
C VAL A 291 2.96 33.48 58.13
N LEU A 292 4.20 33.00 58.31
CA LEU A 292 4.61 31.81 59.07
C LEU A 292 4.85 32.19 60.55
N PRO A 293 4.54 31.31 61.55
CA PRO A 293 5.63 30.48 62.12
C PRO A 293 5.23 29.12 62.75
N GLN A 294 6.26 28.29 63.00
CA GLN A 294 6.27 27.10 63.90
C GLN A 294 6.29 27.53 65.40
N PRO A 295 6.03 26.70 66.46
CA PRO A 295 6.66 25.36 66.65
C PRO A 295 6.08 24.29 67.66
N LYS A 296 6.70 23.07 67.62
CA LYS A 296 6.99 22.14 68.77
C LYS A 296 5.83 21.33 69.42
N VAL A 297 6.00 20.09 69.95
CA VAL A 297 7.12 19.10 69.97
C VAL A 297 6.64 17.65 70.35
N GLN A 298 7.55 16.65 70.29
CA GLN A 298 7.49 15.26 70.82
C GLN A 298 6.62 14.21 70.07
N ASP A 299 7.05 12.96 69.83
CA ASP A 299 8.40 12.33 69.98
C ASP A 299 8.65 11.17 68.95
N LYS A 300 9.82 10.53 69.01
CA LYS A 300 10.45 9.56 68.05
C LYS A 300 10.03 8.07 68.31
N PRO A 301 10.62 7.03 67.66
CA PRO A 301 11.41 6.92 66.40
C PRO A 301 10.75 5.95 65.37
N GLY A 302 11.30 5.60 64.21
CA GLY A 302 12.55 5.97 63.53
C GLY A 302 12.65 5.26 62.16
N ARG A 303 13.43 5.81 61.21
CA ARG A 303 13.39 5.43 59.78
C ARG A 303 14.76 4.97 59.29
N LYS A 304 14.92 3.68 58.99
CA LYS A 304 16.03 3.17 58.16
C LYS A 304 15.71 3.39 56.67
N GLY A 305 16.66 3.51 55.75
CA GLY A 305 18.13 3.60 55.93
C GLY A 305 18.81 3.23 54.61
N LYS A 306 19.32 4.21 53.84
CA LYS A 306 19.76 3.99 52.43
C LYS A 306 20.89 2.95 52.26
N LYS A 307 21.58 2.58 53.35
CA LYS A 307 22.59 1.50 53.36
C LYS A 307 22.03 0.08 53.30
N GLU A 308 20.89 -0.22 53.92
CA GLU A 308 20.38 -1.61 53.94
C GLU A 308 20.05 -2.11 52.54
N ARG A 309 19.52 -1.23 51.69
CA ARG A 309 19.25 -1.52 50.26
C ARG A 309 20.53 -1.63 49.39
N GLU A 310 21.67 -1.22 49.93
CA GLU A 310 22.99 -1.31 49.28
C GLU A 310 23.71 -2.61 49.70
N GLU A 311 23.55 -3.03 50.96
CA GLU A 311 23.94 -4.36 51.44
C GLU A 311 23.06 -5.48 50.84
N GLU A 312 21.74 -5.24 50.70
CA GLU A 312 20.80 -6.18 50.07
C GLU A 312 21.11 -6.42 48.58
N LEU A 313 21.51 -5.38 47.84
CA LEU A 313 21.96 -5.50 46.44
C LEU A 313 23.32 -6.20 46.32
N ARG A 314 24.25 -5.96 47.26
CA ARG A 314 25.54 -6.66 47.30
C ARG A 314 25.36 -8.17 47.54
N ARG A 315 24.43 -8.53 48.43
CA ARG A 315 24.13 -9.93 48.75
C ARG A 315 23.54 -10.71 47.57
N MET A 316 22.94 -10.04 46.59
CA MET A 316 22.50 -10.65 45.32
C MET A 316 23.62 -10.76 44.27
N MET A 317 24.89 -10.51 44.63
CA MET A 317 26.06 -10.65 43.77
C MET A 317 27.18 -11.49 44.43
N GLU A 318 26.87 -12.24 45.50
CA GLU A 318 27.81 -13.09 46.26
C GLU A 318 27.25 -14.52 46.47
N ASP A 319 26.20 -14.92 45.71
CA ASP A 319 25.41 -16.17 45.88
C ASP A 319 25.36 -17.05 44.58
N ASP A 320 26.30 -16.89 43.62
CA ASP A 320 26.31 -17.67 42.36
C ASP A 320 27.76 -17.96 41.85
N ASP A 321 28.63 -18.40 42.77
CA ASP A 321 29.98 -18.96 42.51
C ASP A 321 30.28 -20.07 43.54
N GLU A 322 31.19 -21.00 43.20
CA GLU A 322 31.78 -22.08 44.03
C GLU A 322 30.87 -23.24 44.55
N GLU A 323 30.82 -24.34 43.78
CA GLU A 323 31.25 -25.69 44.24
C GLU A 323 31.52 -26.59 43.00
N GLY A 324 32.70 -27.21 42.82
CA GLY A 324 33.90 -27.16 43.65
C GLY A 324 35.15 -27.82 43.03
N GLU A 325 36.15 -28.03 43.89
CA GLU A 325 37.50 -28.62 43.70
C GLU A 325 37.44 -30.16 43.46
N GLU A 326 38.48 -30.99 43.24
CA GLU A 326 39.97 -30.98 43.25
C GLU A 326 40.48 -31.67 41.93
N GLU A 327 41.72 -32.04 41.59
CA GLU A 327 43.06 -32.16 42.25
C GLU A 327 44.14 -31.39 41.42
N GLU A 328 45.40 -31.34 41.87
CA GLU A 328 46.52 -30.61 41.24
C GLU A 328 47.48 -31.44 40.34
N ALA A 329 48.31 -30.74 39.53
CA ALA A 329 49.72 -31.08 39.34
C ALA A 329 50.57 -29.87 38.85
N GLU A 330 51.55 -29.42 39.65
CA GLU A 330 52.59 -28.47 39.19
C GLU A 330 53.62 -29.14 38.25
N ASP A 331 54.30 -28.39 37.36
CA ASP A 331 55.67 -27.92 37.67
C ASP A 331 56.18 -26.80 36.71
N LYS A 332 57.39 -26.30 37.00
CA LYS A 332 57.90 -24.98 36.59
C LYS A 332 58.79 -25.00 35.33
N ALA A 333 58.90 -23.84 34.68
CA ALA A 333 59.79 -23.62 33.53
C ALA A 333 61.28 -23.52 33.94
N PRO A 334 62.20 -23.76 32.98
CA PRO A 334 63.25 -22.77 32.76
C PRO A 334 63.60 -22.51 31.27
N SER A 335 64.29 -21.40 31.04
CA SER A 335 65.05 -21.01 29.83
C SER A 335 66.52 -20.70 30.27
N PRO A 336 67.48 -20.25 29.42
CA PRO A 336 67.45 -19.93 27.98
C PRO A 336 68.68 -20.48 27.17
N ALA A 337 69.00 -19.82 26.03
CA ALA A 337 70.17 -19.96 25.14
C ALA A 337 70.16 -21.18 24.16
N GLU A 338 70.78 -21.13 22.97
CA GLU A 338 71.72 -20.16 22.36
C GLU A 338 71.21 -19.53 21.02
N GLU A 339 72.04 -18.69 20.38
CA GLU A 339 71.75 -17.82 19.22
C GLU A 339 71.99 -18.48 17.85
N VAL A 340 71.26 -18.05 16.80
CA VAL A 340 71.81 -17.60 15.49
C VAL A 340 70.87 -16.52 14.92
N VAL A 341 71.43 -15.53 14.20
CA VAL A 341 70.74 -14.32 13.70
C VAL A 341 70.37 -14.40 12.21
N GLU A 342 69.18 -13.93 11.84
CA GLU A 342 68.94 -13.18 10.59
C GLU A 342 67.65 -12.32 10.68
N GLU A 343 67.67 -11.10 10.13
CA GLU A 343 66.53 -10.16 10.07
C GLU A 343 66.09 -9.86 8.61
N PRO A 344 64.90 -9.30 8.36
CA PRO A 344 64.13 -9.63 7.15
C PRO A 344 64.35 -8.70 5.92
N PRO A 345 64.03 -9.19 4.70
CA PRO A 345 63.83 -8.34 3.52
C PRO A 345 62.46 -7.65 3.53
N VAL A 346 62.46 -6.33 3.30
CA VAL A 346 61.25 -5.48 3.12
C VAL A 346 60.67 -5.66 1.71
N PRO A 347 59.33 -5.62 1.51
CA PRO A 347 58.72 -5.71 0.18
C PRO A 347 58.76 -4.39 -0.61
N GLU A 348 59.23 -4.46 -1.86
CA GLU A 348 59.13 -3.41 -2.89
C GLU A 348 58.77 -4.03 -4.25
N PRO A 349 58.34 -3.26 -5.26
CA PRO A 349 57.20 -2.33 -5.20
C PRO A 349 56.22 -2.60 -6.36
N VAL A 350 54.96 -2.14 -6.21
CA VAL A 350 53.98 -2.20 -7.31
C VAL A 350 54.36 -1.22 -8.42
N LYS A 351 54.40 -1.68 -9.68
CA LYS A 351 54.58 -0.81 -10.85
C LYS A 351 53.25 -0.46 -11.50
N GLU A 352 53.01 0.83 -11.68
CA GLU A 352 52.01 1.36 -12.59
C GLU A 352 52.50 1.31 -14.04
N GLU A 353 51.56 1.18 -15.00
CA GLU A 353 51.57 1.81 -16.34
C GLU A 353 50.35 1.29 -17.15
N PRO A 354 49.78 2.07 -18.09
CA PRO A 354 49.42 3.48 -18.00
C PRO A 354 47.93 3.72 -18.36
N ALA A 355 47.45 4.97 -18.26
CA ALA A 355 46.09 5.33 -18.68
C ALA A 355 45.96 5.48 -20.22
N GLU A 356 45.06 4.73 -20.87
CA GLU A 356 44.67 5.00 -22.26
C GLU A 356 43.65 6.14 -22.35
N ILE A 357 44.08 7.28 -22.88
CA ILE A 357 43.19 8.36 -23.32
C ILE A 357 42.65 8.01 -24.71
N ILE A 358 41.34 7.81 -24.84
CA ILE A 358 40.67 7.66 -26.14
C ILE A 358 39.76 8.85 -26.40
N SER A 359 40.20 9.74 -27.29
CA SER A 359 39.42 10.86 -27.81
C SER A 359 38.29 10.39 -28.73
N GLY A 360 37.12 11.04 -28.65
CA GLY A 360 35.94 10.63 -29.42
C GLY A 360 36.00 10.96 -30.91
N SER A 361 35.57 10.00 -31.75
CA SER A 361 35.01 10.22 -33.09
C SER A 361 34.17 9.01 -33.49
N GLY A 362 33.04 9.24 -34.17
CA GLY A 362 32.01 8.22 -34.39
C GLY A 362 32.26 7.27 -35.57
N GLY A 363 31.52 6.16 -35.61
CA GLY A 363 31.52 5.20 -36.72
C GLY A 363 31.33 3.76 -36.25
N GLY A 364 30.11 3.23 -36.32
CA GLY A 364 29.78 1.92 -35.76
C GLY A 364 30.30 0.73 -36.57
N ARG A 365 30.96 -0.24 -35.91
CA ARG A 365 31.13 -1.62 -36.37
C ARG A 365 31.35 -2.56 -35.18
N ARG A 366 30.65 -3.71 -35.16
CA ARG A 366 30.75 -4.72 -34.09
C ARG A 366 32.16 -5.34 -34.05
N ARG A 367 32.84 -5.30 -32.89
CA ARG A 367 34.05 -6.11 -32.60
C ARG A 367 33.62 -7.44 -31.96
N GLY A 368 34.17 -8.56 -32.42
CA GLY A 368 33.79 -9.90 -31.94
C GLY A 368 34.43 -10.25 -30.59
N LYS A 369 33.69 -10.93 -29.70
CA LYS A 369 34.21 -11.47 -28.42
C LYS A 369 35.35 -12.48 -28.71
N ARG A 370 36.51 -12.32 -28.06
CA ARG A 370 37.49 -13.41 -27.91
C ARG A 370 36.88 -14.47 -26.98
N ARG A 371 36.97 -15.75 -27.34
CA ARG A 371 36.52 -16.87 -26.50
C ARG A 371 37.67 -17.28 -25.57
N ILE A 372 37.41 -17.35 -24.27
CA ILE A 372 38.30 -18.00 -23.30
C ILE A 372 37.80 -19.44 -23.14
N MET A 373 38.70 -20.42 -23.27
CA MET A 373 38.38 -21.84 -23.20
C MET A 373 38.79 -22.38 -21.83
N LYS A 374 37.89 -23.05 -21.11
CA LYS A 374 38.25 -23.79 -19.91
C LYS A 374 38.67 -25.20 -20.32
N LYS A 375 39.89 -25.61 -19.98
CA LYS A 375 40.29 -27.02 -20.04
C LYS A 375 39.70 -27.73 -18.83
N GLN A 376 38.91 -28.76 -19.06
CA GLN A 376 38.51 -29.71 -18.02
C GLN A 376 39.09 -31.07 -18.38
N GLN A 377 39.93 -31.61 -17.49
CA GLN A 377 40.40 -32.99 -17.61
C GLN A 377 39.36 -33.91 -16.98
N ILE A 378 39.01 -34.97 -17.70
CA ILE A 378 38.08 -36.01 -17.26
C ILE A 378 38.76 -37.35 -17.55
N LEU A 379 38.80 -38.24 -16.57
CA LEU A 379 39.28 -39.60 -16.76
C LEU A 379 38.17 -40.40 -17.45
N ASP A 380 38.49 -41.10 -18.53
CA ASP A 380 37.54 -41.99 -19.21
C ASP A 380 37.44 -43.38 -18.53
N ASP A 381 36.44 -44.16 -18.95
CA ASP A 381 36.17 -45.51 -18.43
C ASP A 381 37.30 -46.53 -18.75
N GLN A 382 38.38 -46.11 -19.43
CA GLN A 382 39.56 -46.89 -19.78
C GLN A 382 40.85 -46.36 -19.12
N GLY A 383 40.75 -45.32 -18.27
CA GLY A 383 41.84 -44.79 -17.46
C GLY A 383 42.72 -43.74 -18.15
N TYR A 384 42.30 -43.17 -19.28
CA TYR A 384 43.02 -42.07 -19.95
C TYR A 384 42.41 -40.71 -19.60
N LEU A 385 43.25 -39.67 -19.48
CA LEU A 385 42.79 -38.30 -19.27
C LEU A 385 42.46 -37.64 -20.61
N ASP A 386 41.17 -37.53 -20.94
CA ASP A 386 40.71 -36.63 -22.00
C ASP A 386 40.69 -35.18 -21.49
N SER A 387 40.92 -34.21 -22.39
CA SER A 387 40.95 -32.79 -22.07
C SER A 387 39.98 -32.01 -22.94
N LYS A 388 38.71 -32.00 -22.53
CA LYS A 388 37.66 -31.24 -23.21
C LYS A 388 37.88 -29.74 -23.00
N GLN A 389 37.76 -28.99 -24.09
CA GLN A 389 37.86 -27.53 -24.10
C GLN A 389 36.48 -26.97 -24.40
N GLU A 390 35.76 -26.57 -23.35
CA GLU A 390 34.48 -25.92 -23.51
C GLU A 390 34.63 -24.39 -23.50
N PRO A 391 33.87 -23.68 -24.35
CA PRO A 391 33.90 -22.23 -24.39
C PRO A 391 33.17 -21.70 -23.16
N LEU A 392 33.83 -20.85 -22.36
CA LEU A 392 33.09 -20.10 -21.34
C LEU A 392 32.19 -19.10 -22.07
N THR A 393 30.91 -19.43 -22.17
CA THR A 393 29.88 -18.48 -22.58
C THR A 393 29.56 -17.62 -21.36
N ASP A 394 29.97 -16.37 -21.42
CA ASP A 394 29.62 -15.33 -20.49
C ASP A 394 28.16 -14.92 -20.72
N THR A 395 27.28 -15.84 -20.36
CA THR A 395 25.81 -15.76 -20.37
C THR A 395 25.36 -15.82 -18.92
N PHE A 396 25.25 -14.64 -18.31
CA PHE A 396 24.57 -14.50 -17.03
C PHE A 396 23.12 -14.97 -17.19
N ASP A 397 22.70 -15.84 -16.28
CA ASP A 397 21.31 -16.33 -16.26
C ASP A 397 20.44 -15.32 -15.51
N ILE A 398 19.41 -14.81 -16.19
CA ILE A 398 18.47 -13.85 -15.60
C ILE A 398 17.50 -14.58 -14.66
N GLU A 399 17.28 -15.89 -14.85
CA GLU A 399 16.49 -16.73 -13.93
C GLU A 399 17.24 -16.99 -12.60
N ALA A 400 18.54 -16.66 -12.52
CA ALA A 400 19.33 -16.69 -11.29
C ALA A 400 19.29 -15.37 -10.48
N CYS A 401 18.53 -14.36 -10.93
CA CYS A 401 18.27 -13.16 -10.13
C CYS A 401 17.28 -13.48 -9.00
N PRO A 402 17.52 -13.02 -7.75
CA PRO A 402 16.58 -13.22 -6.67
C PRO A 402 15.29 -12.45 -6.93
N ASP A 403 14.16 -13.04 -6.50
CA ASP A 403 12.93 -12.27 -6.32
C ASP A 403 13.16 -11.14 -5.29
N TYR A 404 12.74 -9.92 -5.63
CA TYR A 404 13.09 -8.75 -4.82
C TYR A 404 12.17 -8.54 -3.62
N GLU A 405 10.91 -9.00 -3.69
CA GLU A 405 10.00 -9.02 -2.52
C GLU A 405 10.64 -9.85 -1.40
N SER A 406 11.06 -11.07 -1.73
CA SER A 406 11.83 -11.96 -0.85
C SER A 406 13.16 -11.32 -0.41
N TYR A 407 13.95 -10.78 -1.36
CA TYR A 407 15.28 -10.21 -1.09
C TYR A 407 15.23 -9.08 -0.06
N ALA A 408 14.29 -8.14 -0.19
CA ALA A 408 14.18 -6.96 0.66
C ALA A 408 13.83 -7.27 2.13
N THR A 409 13.35 -8.48 2.45
CA THR A 409 13.06 -8.88 3.83
C THR A 409 14.31 -9.26 4.65
N TYR A 410 15.47 -9.44 4.02
CA TYR A 410 16.71 -9.87 4.68
C TYR A 410 17.82 -8.80 4.60
N PRO A 411 18.73 -8.72 5.60
CA PRO A 411 19.87 -7.83 5.56
C PRO A 411 21.07 -8.44 4.80
N HIS A 412 21.53 -7.79 3.72
CA HIS A 412 22.67 -8.26 2.92
C HIS A 412 23.96 -7.50 3.22
N ARG A 413 25.10 -8.18 3.02
CA ARG A 413 26.44 -7.59 3.11
C ARG A 413 26.87 -6.97 1.76
N PRO A 414 27.71 -5.93 1.75
CA PRO A 414 28.36 -5.30 2.91
C PRO A 414 27.40 -4.42 3.72
N LEU A 415 27.51 -4.50 5.05
CA LEU A 415 26.89 -3.50 5.92
C LEU A 415 27.57 -2.14 5.71
N SER A 416 26.98 -1.07 6.23
CA SER A 416 27.68 0.22 6.39
C SER A 416 28.53 0.24 7.66
N GLU A 417 29.50 1.15 7.71
CA GLU A 417 30.47 1.27 8.82
C GLU A 417 29.95 2.18 9.97
N GLY A 418 28.65 2.53 9.94
CA GLY A 418 28.01 3.41 10.90
C GLY A 418 27.44 2.68 12.12
N PRO A 419 26.97 3.42 13.14
CA PRO A 419 26.43 2.84 14.38
C PRO A 419 25.16 2.00 14.20
N LEU A 420 24.42 2.15 13.10
CA LEU A 420 23.26 1.30 12.76
C LEU A 420 23.64 0.11 11.87
N ALA A 421 24.82 0.14 11.25
CA ALA A 421 25.37 -0.90 10.37
C ALA A 421 24.36 -1.34 9.28
N LEU A 422 23.69 -0.39 8.64
CA LEU A 422 22.61 -0.67 7.69
C LEU A 422 23.08 -1.55 6.52
N PRO A 423 22.29 -2.55 6.11
CA PRO A 423 22.65 -3.47 5.04
C PRO A 423 22.62 -2.81 3.65
N PHE A 424 23.29 -3.45 2.70
CA PHE A 424 23.13 -3.16 1.28
C PHE A 424 21.84 -3.82 0.76
N GLN A 425 21.07 -3.12 -0.08
CA GLN A 425 19.79 -3.61 -0.61
C GLN A 425 19.63 -3.45 -2.12
N ARG A 426 20.63 -2.93 -2.83
CA ARG A 426 20.57 -2.88 -4.30
C ARG A 426 20.80 -4.28 -4.88
N PRO A 427 20.04 -4.72 -5.90
CA PRO A 427 20.36 -5.93 -6.64
C PRO A 427 21.78 -5.90 -7.23
N ASP A 428 22.33 -7.09 -7.51
CA ASP A 428 23.47 -7.25 -8.41
C ASP A 428 23.23 -6.41 -9.68
N PRO A 429 24.22 -5.67 -10.20
CA PRO A 429 24.04 -4.83 -11.38
C PRO A 429 23.36 -5.51 -12.57
N ARG A 430 23.53 -6.84 -12.72
CA ARG A 430 22.92 -7.67 -13.78
C ARG A 430 21.43 -7.97 -13.58
N CYS A 431 20.91 -7.78 -12.38
CA CYS A 431 19.50 -7.95 -12.03
C CYS A 431 18.70 -6.64 -11.97
N ARG A 432 19.37 -5.48 -12.07
CA ARG A 432 18.71 -4.15 -12.02
C ARG A 432 17.81 -3.95 -13.24
N THR A 433 16.54 -3.63 -13.03
CA THR A 433 15.51 -3.57 -14.09
C THR A 433 15.76 -2.48 -15.14
N PHE A 434 16.39 -1.38 -14.73
CA PHE A 434 16.77 -0.23 -15.56
C PHE A 434 18.16 0.23 -15.13
N ARG A 435 18.89 0.94 -16.01
CA ARG A 435 20.23 1.45 -15.72
C ARG A 435 20.44 2.84 -16.31
N SER A 436 21.15 3.69 -15.57
CA SER A 436 21.61 5.00 -16.01
C SER A 436 22.94 5.33 -15.30
N ASP A 437 23.96 5.69 -16.08
CA ASP A 437 25.23 6.17 -15.54
C ASP A 437 25.05 7.50 -14.78
N ALA A 438 24.00 8.27 -15.11
CA ALA A 438 23.66 9.51 -14.43
C ALA A 438 23.06 9.26 -13.04
N ILE A 439 22.29 8.17 -12.83
CA ILE A 439 21.83 7.74 -11.50
C ILE A 439 23.00 7.31 -10.63
N GLU A 440 23.90 6.46 -11.14
CA GLU A 440 25.09 6.01 -10.40
C GLU A 440 26.00 7.21 -10.04
N LYS A 441 26.09 8.23 -10.92
CA LYS A 441 26.80 9.47 -10.62
C LYS A 441 26.12 10.30 -9.52
N VAL A 442 24.79 10.44 -9.50
CA VAL A 442 24.08 11.14 -8.40
C VAL A 442 24.31 10.42 -7.07
N ILE A 443 24.29 9.08 -7.07
CA ILE A 443 24.64 8.29 -5.88
C ILE A 443 26.04 8.66 -5.41
N GLN A 444 27.05 8.57 -6.28
CA GLN A 444 28.44 8.89 -5.93
C GLN A 444 28.63 10.33 -5.46
N ASP A 445 28.09 11.33 -6.16
CA ASP A 445 28.23 12.75 -5.84
C ASP A 445 27.55 13.13 -4.51
N VAL A 446 26.49 12.42 -4.11
CA VAL A 446 25.74 12.67 -2.86
C VAL A 446 26.33 11.88 -1.69
N THR A 447 26.55 10.56 -1.84
CA THR A 447 27.00 9.71 -0.71
C THR A 447 28.41 10.04 -0.25
N SER A 448 29.33 10.31 -1.19
CA SER A 448 30.73 10.68 -0.88
C SER A 448 30.89 11.99 -0.10
N ARG A 449 29.81 12.77 0.03
CA ARG A 449 29.78 14.04 0.76
C ARG A 449 28.99 13.98 2.06
N MET A 450 28.25 12.91 2.35
CA MET A 450 27.47 12.81 3.59
C MET A 450 28.35 12.73 4.83
N LYS A 451 27.85 13.28 5.95
CA LYS A 451 28.47 13.15 7.28
C LYS A 451 28.23 11.78 7.91
N ASP A 452 27.05 11.23 7.64
CA ASP A 452 26.53 10.01 8.24
C ASP A 452 26.56 8.90 7.18
N VAL A 453 27.28 7.82 7.48
CA VAL A 453 27.51 6.71 6.56
C VAL A 453 26.35 5.72 6.51
N ASP A 454 25.51 5.66 7.55
CA ASP A 454 24.25 4.91 7.53
C ASP A 454 23.23 5.67 6.66
N LEU A 455 23.15 7.00 6.79
CA LEU A 455 22.33 7.85 5.92
C LEU A 455 22.79 7.77 4.45
N ALA A 456 24.10 7.69 4.22
CA ALA A 456 24.68 7.48 2.88
C ALA A 456 24.26 6.12 2.29
N ARG A 457 24.31 5.03 3.08
CA ARG A 457 23.83 3.71 2.67
C ARG A 457 22.33 3.70 2.40
N LEU A 458 21.53 4.35 3.23
CA LEU A 458 20.08 4.45 3.03
C LEU A 458 19.76 5.21 1.72
N PHE A 459 20.50 6.28 1.40
CA PHE A 459 20.34 6.97 0.10
C PHE A 459 20.81 6.14 -1.08
N GLU A 460 21.94 5.42 -0.96
CA GLU A 460 22.42 4.49 -1.98
C GLU A 460 21.39 3.40 -2.29
N ASN A 461 20.73 2.83 -1.28
CA ASN A 461 19.69 1.83 -1.46
C ASN A 461 18.38 2.45 -2.01
N ALA A 462 17.93 3.58 -1.45
CA ALA A 462 16.61 4.13 -1.71
C ALA A 462 16.51 4.92 -3.03
N PHE A 463 17.48 5.79 -3.36
CA PHE A 463 17.39 6.63 -4.57
C PHE A 463 17.26 5.84 -5.88
N PRO A 464 18.00 4.73 -6.12
CA PRO A 464 17.81 3.92 -7.33
C PRO A 464 16.72 2.86 -7.20
N SER A 465 16.02 2.73 -6.06
CA SER A 465 15.12 1.61 -5.76
C SER A 465 14.11 1.34 -6.88
N THR A 466 13.44 2.39 -7.41
CA THR A 466 12.53 2.29 -8.57
C THR A 466 13.24 1.71 -9.80
N THR A 467 14.35 2.30 -10.23
CA THR A 467 15.07 1.86 -11.44
C THR A 467 15.72 0.49 -11.30
N ASP A 468 16.19 0.15 -10.11
CA ASP A 468 16.82 -1.13 -9.83
C ASP A 468 15.77 -2.27 -9.78
N THR A 469 14.51 -2.01 -9.40
CA THR A 469 13.56 -3.08 -9.03
C THR A 469 12.16 -3.02 -9.65
N THR A 470 11.58 -1.84 -9.93
CA THR A 470 10.16 -1.71 -10.28
C THR A 470 9.86 -1.35 -11.73
N VAL A 471 10.86 -1.06 -12.56
CA VAL A 471 10.66 -0.81 -14.01
C VAL A 471 10.43 -2.16 -14.73
N LYS A 472 9.24 -2.73 -14.53
CA LYS A 472 8.94 -4.12 -14.92
C LYS A 472 8.80 -4.28 -16.44
N PHE A 473 8.49 -3.22 -17.16
CA PHE A 473 8.58 -3.14 -18.62
C PHE A 473 8.90 -1.73 -19.10
N HIS A 474 9.77 -1.59 -20.10
CA HIS A 474 10.03 -0.34 -20.80
C HIS A 474 10.36 -0.61 -22.28
N THR A 475 9.91 0.29 -23.17
CA THR A 475 10.28 0.33 -24.59
C THR A 475 10.41 1.77 -25.07
N ASP A 476 11.24 2.00 -26.10
CA ASP A 476 11.38 3.27 -26.81
C ASP A 476 10.38 3.41 -27.98
N GLY A 477 9.60 2.36 -28.27
CA GLY A 477 8.69 2.29 -29.42
C GLY A 477 9.36 1.95 -30.75
N SER A 478 10.68 1.73 -30.80
CA SER A 478 11.43 1.39 -32.02
C SER A 478 11.28 -0.09 -32.42
N THR A 479 10.59 -0.91 -31.63
CA THR A 479 10.36 -2.34 -31.90
C THR A 479 9.23 -2.56 -32.91
N ASP A 480 9.53 -2.33 -34.19
CA ASP A 480 8.59 -2.43 -35.31
C ASP A 480 7.79 -3.76 -35.37
N GLY A 481 6.46 -3.64 -35.37
CA GLY A 481 5.60 -4.49 -36.19
C GLY A 481 5.16 -5.86 -35.67
N LYS A 482 5.31 -6.21 -34.38
CA LYS A 482 4.98 -7.57 -33.88
C LYS A 482 3.93 -7.77 -32.77
N GLN A 483 3.17 -6.75 -32.38
CA GLN A 483 1.90 -6.97 -31.65
C GLN A 483 0.78 -6.03 -32.12
N LYS A 484 0.12 -6.41 -33.22
CA LYS A 484 -1.30 -6.03 -33.42
C LYS A 484 -2.17 -6.88 -32.49
N GLY A 485 -2.21 -6.49 -31.22
CA GLY A 485 -3.16 -7.04 -30.27
C GLY A 485 -4.58 -6.86 -30.80
N LYS A 486 -5.32 -7.97 -30.96
CA LYS A 486 -6.73 -7.90 -31.36
C LYS A 486 -7.57 -7.55 -30.13
N GLY A 487 -7.54 -6.27 -29.76
CA GLY A 487 -8.48 -5.69 -28.82
C GLY A 487 -9.90 -6.06 -29.21
N ARG A 488 -10.66 -6.57 -28.24
CA ARG A 488 -12.10 -6.81 -28.38
C ARG A 488 -12.87 -6.00 -27.32
N GLY A 489 -12.37 -4.80 -27.03
CA GLY A 489 -13.00 -3.80 -26.16
C GLY A 489 -13.60 -2.67 -27.00
N GLY A 490 -14.93 -2.47 -26.91
CA GLY A 490 -15.64 -1.43 -27.64
C GLY A 490 -15.64 -0.08 -26.91
N GLY A 491 -14.50 0.61 -26.87
CA GLY A 491 -14.38 1.97 -26.34
C GLY A 491 -14.78 3.05 -27.35
N ALA A 492 -15.31 4.18 -26.87
CA ALA A 492 -15.84 5.26 -27.72
C ALA A 492 -14.78 6.23 -28.28
N LEU A 493 -13.50 6.01 -27.98
CA LEU A 493 -12.36 6.79 -28.48
C LEU A 493 -11.42 5.83 -29.24
N GLY A 494 -11.02 6.20 -30.46
CA GLY A 494 -10.41 5.28 -31.42
C GLY A 494 -9.08 4.65 -30.99
N GLU A 495 -8.81 3.46 -31.53
CA GLU A 495 -7.57 2.70 -31.30
C GLU A 495 -6.33 3.33 -31.98
N ASP A 496 -6.50 4.33 -32.85
CA ASP A 496 -5.40 4.96 -33.58
C ASP A 496 -4.39 5.63 -32.64
N GLY A 497 -3.15 5.14 -32.67
CA GLY A 497 -2.05 5.61 -31.84
C GLY A 497 -2.00 5.00 -30.43
N LYS A 498 -2.91 4.08 -30.08
CA LYS A 498 -2.87 3.38 -28.79
C LYS A 498 -1.57 2.55 -28.65
N TRP A 499 -0.90 2.68 -27.50
CA TRP A 499 0.40 2.05 -27.20
C TRP A 499 1.55 2.44 -28.15
N ALA A 500 1.46 3.57 -28.86
CA ALA A 500 2.53 4.06 -29.74
C ALA A 500 3.64 4.79 -28.98
N GLY A 501 4.84 4.88 -29.58
CA GLY A 501 6.00 5.56 -29.00
C GLY A 501 6.60 4.84 -27.79
N PRO A 502 7.40 5.53 -26.96
CA PRO A 502 7.89 4.99 -25.70
C PRO A 502 6.74 4.64 -24.76
N GLN A 503 6.89 3.56 -23.99
CA GLN A 503 5.92 3.08 -23.01
C GLN A 503 6.68 2.48 -21.82
N SER A 504 6.20 2.68 -20.60
CA SER A 504 6.87 2.25 -19.36
C SER A 504 5.84 1.84 -18.33
N PHE A 505 6.03 0.66 -17.73
CA PHE A 505 5.17 0.13 -16.66
C PHE A 505 6.00 0.01 -15.39
N ILE A 506 5.59 0.74 -14.35
CA ILE A 506 6.30 0.88 -13.08
C ILE A 506 5.39 0.34 -11.97
N ILE A 507 5.80 -0.76 -11.36
CA ILE A 507 5.03 -1.38 -10.27
C ILE A 507 5.31 -0.68 -8.92
N THR A 508 4.38 -0.77 -7.96
CA THR A 508 4.54 -0.09 -6.66
C THR A 508 5.69 -0.69 -5.82
N GLY A 509 5.93 -1.99 -6.00
CA GLY A 509 6.94 -2.79 -5.32
C GLY A 509 6.54 -4.26 -5.35
N ASP A 510 6.26 -4.79 -4.17
CA ASP A 510 5.66 -6.10 -3.91
C ASP A 510 4.44 -6.45 -4.81
N ILE A 511 3.57 -5.49 -5.11
CA ILE A 511 2.40 -5.72 -5.97
C ILE A 511 2.75 -5.52 -7.44
N ILE A 512 2.56 -6.55 -8.28
CA ILE A 512 2.70 -6.45 -9.75
C ILE A 512 1.45 -5.79 -10.37
N ALA A 513 1.32 -4.48 -10.15
CA ALA A 513 0.36 -3.56 -10.75
C ALA A 513 0.92 -2.11 -10.64
N GLU A 514 0.47 -1.21 -11.53
CA GLU A 514 0.85 0.21 -11.50
C GLU A 514 -0.27 1.07 -10.92
N TRP A 515 0.02 1.79 -9.84
CA TRP A 515 -0.80 2.91 -9.36
C TRP A 515 -0.33 4.21 -10.00
N LEU A 516 -1.26 5.05 -10.47
CA LEU A 516 -0.92 6.35 -11.09
C LEU A 516 -0.20 7.30 -10.10
N ARG A 517 -0.57 7.21 -8.81
CA ARG A 517 0.09 7.90 -7.69
C ARG A 517 1.54 7.43 -7.52
N ASP A 518 1.71 6.14 -7.27
CA ASP A 518 2.99 5.54 -6.94
C ASP A 518 4.01 5.71 -8.07
N SER A 519 3.67 5.36 -9.32
CA SER A 519 4.61 5.45 -10.44
C SER A 519 5.06 6.89 -10.69
N THR A 520 4.17 7.86 -10.46
CA THR A 520 4.51 9.29 -10.53
C THR A 520 5.52 9.70 -9.46
N ASN A 521 5.29 9.32 -8.20
CA ASN A 521 6.18 9.70 -7.09
C ASN A 521 7.48 8.90 -7.08
N GLN A 522 7.46 7.64 -7.55
CA GLN A 522 8.63 6.79 -7.77
C GLN A 522 9.59 7.35 -8.83
N LEU A 523 9.08 8.03 -9.86
CA LEU A 523 9.88 8.65 -10.92
C LEU A 523 10.30 10.10 -10.62
N LYS A 524 9.64 10.76 -9.66
CA LYS A 524 9.87 12.16 -9.29
C LYS A 524 11.34 12.52 -9.00
N PRO A 525 12.15 11.70 -8.28
CA PRO A 525 13.57 11.99 -8.06
C PRO A 525 14.44 12.03 -9.34
N TYR A 526 13.99 11.42 -10.44
CA TYR A 526 14.73 11.36 -11.70
C TYR A 526 14.31 12.43 -12.72
N GLN A 527 13.25 13.20 -12.47
CA GLN A 527 12.80 14.28 -13.36
C GLN A 527 13.94 15.28 -13.72
N PRO A 528 14.82 15.71 -12.80
CA PRO A 528 15.96 16.56 -13.16
C PRO A 528 16.97 15.90 -14.12
N LEU A 529 17.11 14.57 -14.07
CA LEU A 529 18.03 13.81 -14.92
C LEU A 529 17.53 13.68 -16.36
N ALA A 530 16.21 13.71 -16.61
CA ALA A 530 15.61 13.57 -17.94
C ALA A 530 16.06 14.64 -18.97
N LYS A 531 16.68 15.74 -18.52
CA LYS A 531 17.29 16.75 -19.40
C LYS A 531 18.68 16.34 -19.91
N LYS A 532 19.38 15.46 -19.18
CA LYS A 532 20.79 15.08 -19.40
C LYS A 532 20.94 13.64 -19.87
N ASP A 533 20.05 12.75 -19.44
CA ASP A 533 20.02 11.33 -19.78
C ASP A 533 18.81 11.00 -20.70
N PRO A 534 19.04 10.64 -21.99
CA PRO A 534 17.97 10.26 -22.91
C PRO A 534 17.22 8.98 -22.54
N ALA A 535 17.83 8.05 -21.80
CA ALA A 535 17.15 6.84 -21.35
C ALA A 535 16.14 7.18 -20.25
N ILE A 536 16.52 8.00 -19.27
CA ILE A 536 15.59 8.49 -18.23
C ILE A 536 14.48 9.34 -18.86
N ARG A 537 14.81 10.16 -19.86
CA ARG A 537 13.80 10.91 -20.63
C ARG A 537 12.77 9.98 -21.27
N ASN A 538 13.22 8.93 -21.96
CA ASN A 538 12.34 7.94 -22.58
C ASN A 538 11.54 7.13 -21.56
N LEU A 539 12.13 6.81 -20.40
CA LEU A 539 11.46 6.12 -19.30
C LEU A 539 10.26 6.94 -18.78
N ILE A 540 10.48 8.22 -18.45
CA ILE A 540 9.42 9.10 -17.91
C ILE A 540 8.38 9.45 -18.98
N LEU A 541 8.82 9.74 -20.21
CA LEU A 541 7.91 9.94 -21.35
C LEU A 541 7.04 8.69 -21.60
N GLY A 542 7.64 7.51 -21.50
CA GLY A 542 6.92 6.24 -21.62
C GLY A 542 5.89 6.04 -20.51
N ALA A 543 6.18 6.47 -19.28
CA ALA A 543 5.23 6.43 -18.19
C ALA A 543 4.04 7.38 -18.44
N ILE A 544 4.28 8.62 -18.90
CA ILE A 544 3.21 9.57 -19.27
C ILE A 544 2.33 8.97 -20.38
N ASN A 545 2.91 8.31 -21.37
CA ASN A 545 2.17 7.65 -22.45
C ASN A 545 1.36 6.45 -21.94
N THR A 546 1.92 5.63 -21.05
CA THR A 546 1.26 4.46 -20.46
C THR A 546 0.11 4.87 -19.54
N GLN A 547 0.33 5.83 -18.63
CA GLN A 547 -0.72 6.45 -17.82
C GLN A 547 -1.82 7.12 -18.67
N SER A 548 -1.48 7.71 -19.82
CA SER A 548 -2.49 8.26 -20.74
C SER A 548 -3.46 7.18 -21.23
N GLU A 549 -2.99 5.97 -21.55
CA GLU A 549 -3.86 4.86 -21.94
C GLU A 549 -4.75 4.38 -20.79
N TYR A 550 -4.19 4.28 -19.59
CA TYR A 550 -4.91 3.92 -18.37
C TYR A 550 -6.06 4.90 -18.06
N VAL A 551 -5.79 6.20 -18.10
CA VAL A 551 -6.79 7.26 -17.90
C VAL A 551 -7.88 7.26 -18.99
N ILE A 552 -7.56 6.95 -20.25
CA ILE A 552 -8.57 6.94 -21.32
C ILE A 552 -9.53 5.76 -21.20
N GLU A 553 -9.04 4.58 -20.79
CA GLU A 553 -9.85 3.35 -20.75
C GLU A 553 -10.60 3.17 -19.42
N SER A 554 -10.05 3.63 -18.28
CA SER A 554 -10.68 3.48 -16.97
C SER A 554 -10.27 4.58 -15.97
N PRO A 555 -10.69 5.84 -16.16
CA PRO A 555 -10.28 7.00 -15.34
C PRO A 555 -10.84 7.02 -13.91
N TYR A 556 -11.68 6.05 -13.56
CA TYR A 556 -12.25 5.87 -12.23
C TYR A 556 -11.46 4.89 -11.36
N CYS A 557 -10.34 4.37 -11.86
CA CYS A 557 -9.55 3.33 -11.21
C CYS A 557 -8.15 3.84 -10.81
N ASN A 558 -7.68 3.39 -9.64
CA ASN A 558 -6.38 3.71 -9.07
C ASN A 558 -5.24 2.86 -9.66
N ALA A 559 -5.49 1.56 -9.88
CA ALA A 559 -4.44 0.57 -10.16
C ALA A 559 -4.67 -0.23 -11.45
N PHE A 560 -3.59 -0.46 -12.21
CA PHE A 560 -3.64 -1.01 -13.56
C PHE A 560 -2.75 -2.24 -13.77
N GLN A 561 -3.21 -3.11 -14.67
CA GLN A 561 -2.50 -4.32 -15.10
C GLN A 561 -1.33 -3.96 -16.03
N PRO A 562 -0.34 -4.86 -16.20
CA PRO A 562 0.73 -4.67 -17.18
C PRO A 562 0.17 -4.35 -18.58
N PRO A 563 0.73 -3.37 -19.31
CA PRO A 563 0.20 -2.98 -20.61
C PRO A 563 0.31 -4.16 -21.58
N PRO A 564 -0.69 -4.47 -22.42
CA PRO A 564 -0.71 -5.69 -23.23
C PRO A 564 0.51 -5.88 -24.16
N ILE A 565 1.18 -4.79 -24.53
CA ILE A 565 2.43 -4.79 -25.31
C ILE A 565 3.66 -5.36 -24.57
N SER A 566 3.59 -5.47 -23.23
CA SER A 566 4.67 -6.01 -22.40
C SER A 566 4.81 -7.52 -22.49
N GLY A 567 3.72 -8.23 -22.82
CA GLY A 567 3.66 -9.69 -22.74
C GLY A 567 3.71 -10.27 -21.32
N LEU A 568 3.68 -9.42 -20.28
CA LEU A 568 3.60 -9.84 -18.88
C LEU A 568 2.21 -10.44 -18.57
N SER A 569 2.15 -11.30 -17.55
CA SER A 569 0.89 -11.88 -17.08
C SER A 569 0.17 -10.92 -16.14
N THR A 570 -1.16 -10.82 -16.26
CA THR A 570 -2.03 -10.08 -15.35
C THR A 570 -2.06 -10.74 -13.97
N SER A 571 -2.04 -9.94 -12.91
CA SER A 571 -2.20 -10.35 -11.52
C SER A 571 -3.68 -10.29 -11.10
N THR A 572 -4.05 -10.89 -9.97
CA THR A 572 -5.42 -10.83 -9.42
C THR A 572 -5.38 -10.39 -7.96
N ASN A 573 -6.08 -9.30 -7.64
CA ASN A 573 -6.17 -8.77 -6.27
C ASN A 573 -6.97 -9.68 -5.29
N GLY A 574 -7.73 -10.65 -5.82
CA GLY A 574 -8.54 -11.58 -5.03
C GLY A 574 -9.88 -11.02 -4.53
N GLN A 575 -10.28 -9.82 -4.96
CA GLN A 575 -11.45 -9.11 -4.45
C GLN A 575 -12.68 -9.29 -5.35
N ASP A 576 -13.86 -9.51 -4.72
CA ASP A 576 -15.17 -9.54 -5.39
C ASP A 576 -15.78 -8.12 -5.41
N ASP A 577 -15.28 -7.26 -6.30
CA ASP A 577 -15.73 -5.87 -6.44
C ASP A 577 -16.95 -5.70 -7.36
N VAL A 578 -17.84 -4.79 -6.98
CA VAL A 578 -19.02 -4.37 -7.77
C VAL A 578 -18.91 -2.88 -8.05
N VAL A 579 -18.51 -2.55 -9.28
CA VAL A 579 -18.17 -1.16 -9.68
C VAL A 579 -19.03 -0.68 -10.86
N HIS A 580 -19.37 0.61 -10.82
CA HIS A 580 -19.92 1.37 -11.93
C HIS A 580 -19.01 2.58 -12.20
N PRO A 581 -18.65 2.88 -13.48
CA PRO A 581 -18.81 2.02 -14.64
C PRO A 581 -18.07 0.68 -14.46
N ALA A 582 -18.49 -0.34 -15.20
CA ALA A 582 -17.81 -1.64 -15.16
C ALA A 582 -16.47 -1.55 -15.90
N TYR A 583 -15.40 -1.98 -15.24
CA TYR A 583 -14.04 -2.03 -15.81
C TYR A 583 -13.72 -3.41 -16.40
N GLU A 584 -12.61 -3.51 -17.12
CA GLU A 584 -12.06 -4.77 -17.66
C GLU A 584 -10.94 -5.30 -16.75
N PRO A 585 -11.11 -6.43 -16.04
CA PRO A 585 -10.12 -6.94 -15.07
C PRO A 585 -8.78 -7.39 -15.70
N SER A 586 -8.72 -7.58 -17.03
CA SER A 586 -7.44 -7.81 -17.73
C SER A 586 -6.69 -6.51 -18.07
N PHE A 587 -7.23 -5.34 -17.72
CA PHE A 587 -6.62 -4.01 -17.90
C PHE A 587 -6.48 -3.25 -16.56
N VAL A 588 -7.43 -3.42 -15.64
CA VAL A 588 -7.46 -2.81 -14.31
C VAL A 588 -7.13 -3.84 -13.23
N PHE A 589 -6.31 -3.47 -12.25
CA PHE A 589 -6.00 -4.30 -11.07
C PHE A 589 -6.97 -4.02 -9.92
N GLU A 590 -7.23 -2.75 -9.64
CA GLU A 590 -8.20 -2.28 -8.66
C GLU A 590 -8.87 -0.99 -9.19
N CYS A 591 -10.15 -0.77 -8.85
CA CYS A 591 -10.92 0.38 -9.32
C CYS A 591 -11.51 1.23 -8.20
N LYS A 592 -10.68 1.61 -7.23
CA LYS A 592 -11.02 2.67 -6.28
C LYS A 592 -10.86 4.04 -6.95
N TYR A 593 -11.84 4.92 -6.80
CA TYR A 593 -11.78 6.25 -7.41
C TYR A 593 -11.11 7.27 -6.47
N GLU A 594 -9.94 7.70 -6.89
CA GLU A 594 -9.08 8.66 -6.22
C GLU A 594 -8.85 9.89 -7.11
N LEU A 595 -9.24 11.06 -6.61
CA LEU A 595 -9.02 12.32 -7.32
C LEU A 595 -7.52 12.62 -7.49
N ASP A 596 -6.67 12.19 -6.55
CA ASP A 596 -5.23 12.34 -6.65
C ASP A 596 -4.61 11.43 -7.71
N SER A 597 -5.18 10.26 -8.04
CA SER A 597 -4.65 9.42 -9.12
C SER A 597 -4.71 10.14 -10.48
N LEU A 598 -5.77 10.94 -10.73
CA LEU A 598 -5.84 11.82 -11.91
C LEU A 598 -4.96 13.08 -11.78
N ALA A 599 -4.76 13.60 -10.56
CA ALA A 599 -3.85 14.72 -10.32
C ALA A 599 -2.37 14.31 -10.54
N HIS A 600 -1.99 13.09 -10.16
CA HIS A 600 -0.66 12.53 -10.37
C HIS A 600 -0.35 12.34 -11.87
N PHE A 601 -1.31 11.90 -12.68
CA PHE A 601 -1.16 11.87 -14.15
C PHE A 601 -0.80 13.25 -14.74
N LEU A 602 -1.51 14.30 -14.32
CA LEU A 602 -1.16 15.67 -14.72
C LEU A 602 0.22 16.08 -14.17
N LYS A 603 0.50 15.75 -12.91
CA LYS A 603 1.78 16.04 -12.25
C LYS A 603 2.98 15.44 -12.97
N LEU A 604 2.92 14.18 -13.39
CA LEU A 604 4.03 13.51 -14.07
C LEU A 604 4.43 14.25 -15.35
N ALA A 605 3.43 14.68 -16.13
CA ALA A 605 3.61 15.46 -17.34
C ALA A 605 4.07 16.91 -17.08
N ASN A 606 3.51 17.56 -16.05
CA ASN A 606 3.89 18.91 -15.66
C ASN A 606 5.33 18.98 -15.11
N ASP A 607 5.72 18.05 -14.23
CA ASP A 607 7.07 17.93 -13.67
C ASP A 607 8.09 17.60 -14.78
N PHE A 608 7.72 16.76 -15.76
CA PHE A 608 8.56 16.47 -16.93
C PHE A 608 8.77 17.69 -17.83
N HIS A 609 7.72 18.48 -18.07
CA HIS A 609 7.86 19.75 -18.81
C HIS A 609 8.77 20.73 -18.08
N GLU A 610 8.60 20.89 -16.77
CA GLU A 610 9.36 21.86 -15.96
C GLU A 610 10.87 21.58 -15.98
N HIS A 611 11.27 20.31 -15.84
CA HIS A 611 12.70 19.94 -15.83
C HIS A 611 13.33 19.91 -17.23
N THR A 612 12.61 19.41 -18.24
CA THR A 612 13.18 19.20 -19.58
C THR A 612 12.94 20.34 -20.57
N GLY A 613 11.86 21.12 -20.39
CA GLY A 613 11.29 22.00 -21.42
C GLY A 613 10.57 21.27 -22.56
N SER A 614 10.51 19.93 -22.51
CA SER A 614 9.94 19.10 -23.57
C SER A 614 8.42 19.16 -23.58
N ARG A 615 7.82 19.09 -24.76
CA ARG A 615 6.36 19.01 -24.97
C ARG A 615 5.95 17.79 -25.79
N GLU A 616 6.85 16.82 -25.95
CA GLU A 616 6.63 15.64 -26.81
C GLU A 616 5.53 14.70 -26.30
N PHE A 617 5.17 14.81 -25.01
CA PHE A 617 4.02 14.13 -24.42
C PHE A 617 2.66 14.72 -24.85
N LEU A 618 2.61 15.91 -25.46
CA LEU A 618 1.38 16.54 -25.99
C LEU A 618 0.90 15.86 -27.29
N GLY A 619 0.84 14.53 -27.29
CA GLY A 619 0.33 13.71 -28.38
C GLY A 619 -1.20 13.53 -28.34
N PRO A 620 -1.82 13.02 -29.42
CA PRO A 620 -3.28 12.86 -29.50
C PRO A 620 -3.89 12.02 -28.37
N ARG A 621 -3.16 11.00 -27.87
CA ARG A 621 -3.61 10.18 -26.73
C ARG A 621 -3.64 11.01 -25.45
N TRP A 622 -2.57 11.74 -25.11
CA TRP A 622 -2.53 12.59 -23.91
C TRP A 622 -3.64 13.67 -23.92
N TYR A 623 -3.94 14.28 -25.07
CA TYR A 623 -5.09 15.20 -25.17
C TYR A 623 -6.44 14.49 -24.90
N ALA A 624 -6.63 13.26 -25.39
CA ALA A 624 -7.82 12.47 -25.08
C ALA A 624 -7.88 12.04 -23.60
N ALA A 625 -6.74 11.81 -22.95
CA ALA A 625 -6.66 11.58 -21.51
C ALA A 625 -7.07 12.84 -20.73
N LEU A 626 -6.56 14.02 -21.12
CA LEU A 626 -6.93 15.31 -20.51
C LEU A 626 -8.42 15.64 -20.68
N GLU A 627 -8.99 15.40 -21.85
CA GLU A 627 -10.44 15.51 -22.10
C GLU A 627 -11.25 14.50 -21.25
N THR A 628 -10.68 13.33 -20.98
CA THR A 628 -11.28 12.31 -20.11
C THR A 628 -11.21 12.70 -18.63
N VAL A 629 -10.12 13.32 -18.17
CA VAL A 629 -10.01 13.93 -16.83
C VAL A 629 -11.08 15.01 -16.67
N LEU A 630 -11.17 15.96 -17.61
CA LEU A 630 -12.17 17.04 -17.57
C LEU A 630 -13.62 16.52 -17.52
N ARG A 631 -13.92 15.42 -18.21
CA ARG A 631 -15.22 14.74 -18.12
C ARG A 631 -15.48 14.21 -16.70
N VAL A 632 -14.51 13.53 -16.09
CA VAL A 632 -14.64 12.98 -14.73
C VAL A 632 -14.71 14.09 -13.67
N LEU A 633 -13.98 15.20 -13.82
CA LEU A 633 -14.14 16.38 -12.94
C LEU A 633 -15.57 16.95 -13.03
N GLY A 634 -16.16 16.98 -14.23
CA GLY A 634 -17.58 17.29 -14.41
C GLY A 634 -18.48 16.34 -13.62
N GLU A 635 -18.43 15.05 -13.95
CA GLU A 635 -19.27 13.99 -13.34
C GLU A 635 -19.12 13.89 -11.81
N GLN A 636 -17.94 14.22 -11.25
CA GLN A 636 -17.66 14.15 -9.81
C GLN A 636 -17.78 15.50 -9.09
N SER A 637 -18.11 16.57 -9.81
CA SER A 637 -18.58 17.84 -9.24
C SER A 637 -20.11 17.87 -8.98
N GLU A 638 -20.84 16.85 -9.45
CA GLU A 638 -22.29 16.76 -9.26
C GLU A 638 -22.66 16.49 -7.78
N SER A 639 -23.64 17.25 -7.28
CA SER A 639 -24.20 17.08 -5.94
C SER A 639 -25.05 15.82 -5.84
N THR A 640 -25.16 15.27 -4.63
CA THR A 640 -25.99 14.06 -4.41
C THR A 640 -27.49 14.34 -4.60
N PHE A 641 -27.91 15.60 -4.47
CA PHE A 641 -29.27 16.04 -4.77
C PHE A 641 -29.25 17.25 -5.72
N ASP A 642 -30.20 17.25 -6.66
CA ASP A 642 -30.48 18.36 -7.56
C ASP A 642 -31.02 19.58 -6.77
N PRO A 643 -30.46 20.79 -6.96
CA PRO A 643 -30.75 21.94 -6.09
C PRO A 643 -32.16 22.49 -6.24
N ASP A 644 -32.75 22.42 -7.44
CA ASP A 644 -34.06 23.00 -7.75
C ASP A 644 -35.23 22.05 -7.39
N THR A 645 -35.01 20.74 -7.44
CA THR A 645 -36.05 19.72 -7.27
C THR A 645 -35.85 18.78 -6.08
N GLY A 646 -34.69 18.82 -5.41
CA GLY A 646 -34.32 17.96 -4.28
C GLY A 646 -34.20 16.47 -4.64
N ARG A 647 -34.16 16.12 -5.93
CA ARG A 647 -34.12 14.73 -6.40
C ARG A 647 -32.70 14.18 -6.31
N TYR A 648 -32.57 12.90 -5.91
CA TYR A 648 -31.30 12.19 -5.92
C TYR A 648 -30.73 12.15 -7.36
N VAL A 649 -29.51 12.68 -7.52
CA VAL A 649 -28.73 12.59 -8.76
C VAL A 649 -27.84 11.35 -8.64
N ARG A 650 -27.90 10.47 -9.65
CA ARG A 650 -27.10 9.24 -9.64
C ARG A 650 -25.65 9.56 -10.00
N ASN A 651 -24.75 9.39 -9.04
CA ASN A 651 -23.30 9.46 -9.27
C ASN A 651 -22.89 8.54 -10.45
N GLY A 652 -22.07 9.07 -11.36
CA GLY A 652 -21.47 8.32 -12.47
C GLY A 652 -20.55 7.18 -12.00
N TYR A 653 -20.00 7.28 -10.79
CA TYR A 653 -19.22 6.23 -10.13
C TYR A 653 -19.94 5.63 -8.92
N THR A 654 -19.85 4.31 -8.74
CA THR A 654 -20.19 3.62 -7.48
C THR A 654 -19.29 2.40 -7.27
N PHE A 655 -18.89 2.10 -6.03
CA PHE A 655 -18.05 0.96 -5.69
C PHE A 655 -18.54 0.22 -4.44
N GLN A 656 -18.63 -1.10 -4.50
CA GLN A 656 -18.84 -1.96 -3.33
C GLN A 656 -17.88 -3.16 -3.36
N ARG A 657 -17.11 -3.35 -2.29
CA ARG A 657 -16.35 -4.56 -1.98
C ARG A 657 -17.04 -5.36 -0.88
N ARG A 658 -16.90 -6.69 -0.89
CA ARG A 658 -17.38 -7.55 0.20
C ARG A 658 -16.30 -7.74 1.26
N THR A 659 -16.33 -6.86 2.26
CA THR A 659 -15.33 -6.72 3.33
C THR A 659 -15.99 -6.51 4.69
N ASP A 660 -15.26 -6.74 5.77
CA ASP A 660 -15.57 -6.30 7.14
C ASP A 660 -14.78 -5.03 7.55
N THR A 661 -13.69 -4.70 6.84
CA THR A 661 -12.97 -3.43 7.00
C THR A 661 -13.77 -2.26 6.45
N GLY A 662 -14.16 -1.32 7.32
CA GLY A 662 -15.05 -0.20 6.98
C GLY A 662 -14.49 0.80 5.95
N THR A 663 -13.17 0.92 5.79
CA THR A 663 -12.55 1.78 4.77
C THR A 663 -12.48 1.12 3.39
N GLU A 664 -12.68 -0.18 3.28
CA GLU A 664 -12.51 -0.93 2.04
C GLU A 664 -13.76 -0.92 1.14
N THR A 665 -14.81 -0.17 1.48
CA THR A 665 -16.08 -0.13 0.73
C THR A 665 -16.84 1.18 0.97
N LEU A 666 -17.80 1.53 0.10
CA LEU A 666 -18.52 2.80 0.20
C LEU A 666 -19.97 2.65 0.70
N ASN A 667 -20.38 3.61 1.54
CA ASN A 667 -21.74 3.75 2.05
C ASN A 667 -22.80 3.90 0.95
N LEU A 668 -24.07 3.76 1.34
CA LEU A 668 -25.26 4.00 0.50
C LEU A 668 -25.24 3.23 -0.84
N MET A 669 -25.05 1.91 -0.76
CA MET A 669 -24.96 1.02 -1.94
C MET A 669 -23.86 1.43 -2.93
N GLY A 670 -22.72 1.88 -2.40
CA GLY A 670 -21.52 2.19 -3.16
C GLY A 670 -21.39 3.64 -3.64
N VAL A 671 -22.30 4.54 -3.25
CA VAL A 671 -22.30 5.96 -3.66
C VAL A 671 -21.34 6.81 -2.80
N GLY A 672 -21.03 6.35 -1.58
CA GLY A 672 -20.41 7.16 -0.54
C GLY A 672 -21.42 8.09 0.13
N ASN A 673 -20.95 8.91 1.08
CA ASN A 673 -21.82 9.82 1.81
C ASN A 673 -22.33 10.99 0.92
N PRO A 674 -23.49 11.62 1.26
CA PRO A 674 -24.07 12.69 0.45
C PRO A 674 -23.20 13.95 0.42
N LEU A 675 -23.14 14.62 -0.73
CA LEU A 675 -22.44 15.88 -0.93
C LEU A 675 -23.38 16.99 -1.40
N ASN A 676 -23.17 18.20 -0.90
CA ASN A 676 -23.98 19.38 -1.23
C ASN A 676 -23.62 19.97 -2.61
N ASN A 677 -24.47 20.87 -3.10
CA ASN A 677 -24.29 21.61 -4.35
C ASN A 677 -23.52 22.92 -4.16
N GLY A 678 -23.08 23.52 -5.28
CA GLY A 678 -22.52 24.87 -5.31
C GLY A 678 -21.08 25.03 -4.78
N THR A 679 -20.46 23.97 -4.24
CA THR A 679 -19.17 24.05 -3.55
C THR A 679 -17.96 24.33 -4.47
N GLY A 680 -18.05 23.95 -5.75
CA GLY A 680 -16.90 23.96 -6.67
C GLY A 680 -15.84 22.91 -6.37
N LEU A 681 -16.07 22.05 -5.38
CA LEU A 681 -15.19 20.92 -5.02
C LEU A 681 -15.57 19.66 -5.80
N ILE A 682 -14.60 18.76 -5.95
CA ILE A 682 -14.74 17.49 -6.66
C ILE A 682 -14.74 16.34 -5.64
N ARG A 683 -15.63 15.36 -5.82
CA ARG A 683 -15.64 14.14 -5.01
C ARG A 683 -14.33 13.37 -5.21
N SER A 684 -13.77 12.84 -4.12
CA SER A 684 -12.91 11.65 -4.14
C SER A 684 -13.66 10.55 -3.39
N ALA A 685 -13.71 9.33 -3.93
CA ALA A 685 -14.37 8.23 -3.23
C ALA A 685 -13.43 7.59 -2.20
N PHE A 686 -12.16 7.45 -2.57
CA PHE A 686 -11.08 6.96 -1.73
C PHE A 686 -9.97 8.01 -1.59
N ARG A 687 -9.02 7.72 -0.70
CA ARG A 687 -7.87 8.54 -0.28
C ARG A 687 -6.57 8.06 -0.94
N PRO A 688 -5.45 8.78 -0.80
CA PRO A 688 -4.14 8.32 -1.25
C PRO A 688 -3.58 7.14 -0.43
N SER A 689 -4.28 6.70 0.62
CA SER A 689 -4.09 5.45 1.37
C SER A 689 -4.97 4.30 0.86
N ASP A 690 -5.66 4.49 -0.28
CA ASP A 690 -6.66 3.58 -0.83
C ASP A 690 -7.86 3.32 0.13
N ASP A 691 -7.98 4.06 1.24
CA ASP A 691 -9.12 4.01 2.18
C ASP A 691 -10.29 4.90 1.71
N ALA A 692 -11.54 4.50 1.97
CA ALA A 692 -12.72 5.30 1.70
C ALA A 692 -12.71 6.65 2.44
N THR A 693 -13.19 7.71 1.77
CA THR A 693 -13.42 9.01 2.39
C THR A 693 -14.61 8.97 3.35
N ILE A 694 -14.53 9.70 4.47
CA ILE A 694 -15.67 9.87 5.39
C ILE A 694 -16.58 10.96 4.84
N LEU A 695 -16.02 12.11 4.42
CA LEU A 695 -16.75 13.13 3.67
C LEU A 695 -16.08 13.34 2.31
N GLY A 696 -16.84 13.15 1.23
CA GLY A 696 -16.29 12.95 -0.12
C GLY A 696 -15.58 14.15 -0.77
N PHE A 697 -15.69 15.38 -0.25
CA PHE A 697 -14.82 16.48 -0.72
C PHE A 697 -13.49 16.45 0.05
N PHE A 698 -12.59 15.57 -0.38
CA PHE A 698 -11.25 15.42 0.16
C PHE A 698 -10.34 16.59 -0.25
N ILE A 699 -9.92 17.41 0.72
CA ILE A 699 -9.32 18.73 0.47
C ILE A 699 -7.89 18.64 -0.11
N PRO A 700 -6.96 17.81 0.38
CA PRO A 700 -5.64 17.62 -0.24
C PRO A 700 -5.66 17.26 -1.73
N ALA A 701 -6.49 16.31 -2.18
CA ALA A 701 -6.58 15.97 -3.60
C ALA A 701 -7.23 17.08 -4.43
N ASN A 702 -8.22 17.81 -3.88
CA ASN A 702 -8.77 19.00 -4.53
C ASN A 702 -7.69 20.09 -4.69
N ALA A 703 -6.86 20.31 -3.66
CA ALA A 703 -5.73 21.25 -3.72
C ALA A 703 -4.68 20.83 -4.75
N MET A 704 -4.34 19.54 -4.81
CA MET A 704 -3.42 18.99 -5.81
C MET A 704 -3.95 19.17 -7.23
N MET A 705 -5.21 18.78 -7.48
CA MET A 705 -5.88 18.92 -8.76
C MET A 705 -5.93 20.39 -9.20
N ALA A 706 -6.28 21.32 -8.29
CA ALA A 706 -6.30 22.75 -8.58
C ALA A 706 -4.94 23.29 -9.03
N VAL A 707 -3.82 22.86 -8.41
CA VAL A 707 -2.48 23.29 -8.85
C VAL A 707 -2.07 22.63 -10.16
N GLU A 708 -2.28 21.33 -10.32
CA GLU A 708 -1.79 20.62 -11.51
C GLU A 708 -2.59 21.02 -12.78
N LEU A 709 -3.89 21.31 -12.67
CA LEU A 709 -4.66 21.94 -13.75
C LEU A 709 -4.09 23.30 -14.16
N LYS A 710 -3.67 24.13 -13.18
CA LYS A 710 -3.07 25.45 -13.42
C LYS A 710 -1.70 25.35 -14.10
N ARG A 711 -0.87 24.38 -13.69
CA ARG A 711 0.42 24.09 -14.32
C ARG A 711 0.21 23.62 -15.76
N THR A 712 -0.70 22.68 -16.01
CA THR A 712 -1.04 22.22 -17.36
C THR A 712 -1.58 23.36 -18.24
N ALA A 713 -2.43 24.24 -17.72
CA ALA A 713 -2.92 25.41 -18.45
C ALA A 713 -1.79 26.37 -18.88
N ALA A 714 -0.81 26.62 -18.00
CA ALA A 714 0.36 27.42 -18.32
C ALA A 714 1.22 26.78 -19.42
N ILE A 715 1.36 25.45 -19.44
CA ILE A 715 2.07 24.72 -20.50
C ILE A 715 1.33 24.88 -21.84
N LEU A 716 0.02 24.69 -21.88
CA LEU A 716 -0.77 24.89 -23.10
C LEU A 716 -0.71 26.35 -23.60
N LYS A 717 -0.83 27.35 -22.71
CA LYS A 717 -0.60 28.77 -23.07
C LYS A 717 0.81 29.04 -23.60
N SER A 718 1.84 28.42 -23.05
CA SER A 718 3.22 28.53 -23.56
C SER A 718 3.42 27.89 -24.95
N THR A 719 2.41 27.18 -25.46
CA THR A 719 2.41 26.49 -26.75
C THR A 719 1.63 27.26 -27.84
N THR A 720 0.94 28.36 -27.52
CA THR A 720 0.04 29.07 -28.46
C THR A 720 0.76 29.88 -29.54
N GLY A 721 1.44 29.21 -30.47
CA GLY A 721 1.86 29.75 -31.77
C GLY A 721 0.70 29.96 -32.75
N GLY A 722 -0.51 30.25 -32.25
CA GLY A 722 -1.74 30.43 -33.05
C GLY A 722 -2.74 29.26 -33.02
N ASN A 723 -2.51 28.18 -32.26
CA ASN A 723 -3.53 27.14 -32.08
C ASN A 723 -4.65 27.61 -31.13
N SER A 724 -5.90 27.65 -31.60
CA SER A 724 -7.03 28.08 -30.76
C SER A 724 -7.45 27.01 -29.75
N ARG A 725 -7.35 25.72 -30.09
CA ARG A 725 -7.74 24.60 -29.20
C ARG A 725 -6.97 24.64 -27.89
N ASP A 726 -5.65 24.87 -27.94
CA ASP A 726 -4.81 24.90 -26.75
C ASP A 726 -5.14 26.11 -25.85
N ALA A 727 -5.55 27.24 -26.45
CA ALA A 727 -5.97 28.44 -25.72
C ALA A 727 -7.36 28.25 -25.06
N GLU A 728 -8.32 27.67 -25.78
CA GLU A 728 -9.65 27.32 -25.27
C GLU A 728 -9.58 26.28 -24.14
N LEU A 729 -8.73 25.26 -24.32
CA LEU A 729 -8.50 24.21 -23.32
C LEU A 729 -7.76 24.78 -22.09
N ALA A 730 -6.73 25.61 -22.26
CA ALA A 730 -6.06 26.26 -21.14
C ALA A 730 -7.01 27.17 -20.32
N GLN A 731 -7.89 27.93 -20.98
CA GLN A 731 -8.88 28.74 -20.28
C GLN A 731 -9.89 27.88 -19.50
N THR A 732 -10.21 26.70 -20.02
CA THR A 732 -11.06 25.71 -19.33
C THR A 732 -10.38 25.15 -18.08
N LEU A 733 -9.10 24.78 -18.19
CA LEU A 733 -8.28 24.28 -17.07
C LEU A 733 -8.09 25.33 -15.96
N GLU A 734 -7.86 26.60 -16.32
CA GLU A 734 -7.81 27.70 -15.36
C GLU A 734 -9.15 27.91 -14.66
N SER A 735 -10.27 27.86 -15.39
CA SER A 735 -11.60 28.02 -14.81
C SER A 735 -11.92 26.95 -13.76
N TRP A 736 -11.51 25.70 -14.02
CA TRP A 736 -11.58 24.61 -13.02
C TRP A 736 -10.63 24.86 -11.84
N SER A 737 -9.37 25.24 -12.09
CA SER A 737 -8.40 25.54 -11.04
C SER A 737 -8.88 26.64 -10.09
N GLU A 738 -9.40 27.75 -10.63
CA GLU A 738 -9.94 28.88 -9.86
C GLU A 738 -11.21 28.48 -9.10
N GLY A 739 -12.10 27.70 -9.71
CA GLY A 739 -13.31 27.16 -9.07
C GLY A 739 -13.01 26.28 -7.87
N ILE A 740 -12.14 25.26 -8.04
CA ILE A 740 -11.73 24.35 -6.97
C ILE A 740 -10.97 25.10 -5.88
N THR A 741 -10.07 26.02 -6.26
CA THR A 741 -9.35 26.88 -5.30
C THR A 741 -10.32 27.70 -4.45
N LYS A 742 -11.33 28.33 -5.05
CA LYS A 742 -12.38 29.06 -4.31
C LYS A 742 -13.15 28.11 -3.37
N GLY A 743 -13.54 26.94 -3.84
CA GLY A 743 -14.24 25.93 -3.03
C GLY A 743 -13.45 25.49 -1.79
N ILE A 744 -12.12 25.33 -1.91
CA ILE A 744 -11.25 25.01 -0.77
C ILE A 744 -11.21 26.16 0.24
N TRP A 745 -11.12 27.42 -0.20
CA TRP A 745 -11.12 28.57 0.72
C TRP A 745 -12.49 28.85 1.37
N GLU A 746 -13.59 28.47 0.71
CA GLU A 746 -14.96 28.75 1.18
C GLU A 746 -15.57 27.63 2.03
N HIS A 747 -15.21 26.37 1.75
CA HIS A 747 -15.75 25.19 2.46
C HIS A 747 -14.67 24.36 3.16
N GLY A 748 -13.44 24.35 2.64
CA GLY A 748 -12.31 23.60 3.20
C GLY A 748 -11.55 24.28 4.33
N VAL A 749 -11.83 25.56 4.64
CA VAL A 749 -11.18 26.32 5.73
C VAL A 749 -12.19 26.60 6.85
N VAL A 750 -11.89 26.12 8.06
CA VAL A 750 -12.76 26.20 9.24
C VAL A 750 -12.04 26.69 10.48
N SER A 751 -12.80 27.11 11.50
CA SER A 751 -12.26 27.69 12.74
C SER A 751 -12.08 26.62 13.83
N HIS A 752 -10.84 26.27 14.15
CA HIS A 752 -10.49 25.33 15.21
C HIS A 752 -10.28 26.06 16.54
N ARG A 753 -10.99 25.65 17.60
CA ARG A 753 -11.01 26.29 18.94
C ARG A 753 -9.62 26.63 19.52
N LYS A 754 -8.61 25.78 19.30
CA LYS A 754 -7.22 25.95 19.77
C LYS A 754 -6.29 26.66 18.78
N TYR A 755 -6.63 26.67 17.48
CA TYR A 755 -5.67 26.98 16.40
C TYR A 755 -6.09 28.13 15.47
N GLY A 756 -7.33 28.62 15.55
CA GLY A 756 -7.87 29.60 14.61
C GLY A 756 -8.24 28.93 13.28
N GLN A 757 -8.14 29.66 12.17
CA GLN A 757 -8.43 29.10 10.84
C GLN A 757 -7.44 27.99 10.48
N VAL A 758 -7.96 26.83 10.10
CA VAL A 758 -7.23 25.64 9.63
C VAL A 758 -7.90 25.08 8.39
N PHE A 759 -7.18 24.29 7.59
CA PHE A 759 -7.79 23.45 6.57
C PHE A 759 -8.40 22.19 7.22
N ALA A 760 -9.62 21.84 6.82
CA ALA A 760 -10.21 20.53 7.08
C ALA A 760 -9.64 19.48 6.11
N TYR A 761 -9.63 18.22 6.54
CA TYR A 761 -9.14 17.11 5.72
C TYR A 761 -10.17 16.69 4.66
N GLU A 762 -11.43 16.62 5.10
CA GLU A 762 -12.59 16.20 4.31
C GLU A 762 -13.81 17.03 4.74
N VAL A 763 -14.66 17.39 3.77
CA VAL A 763 -15.89 18.17 3.99
C VAL A 763 -17.06 17.61 3.16
N ASP A 764 -18.31 17.97 3.51
CA ASP A 764 -19.52 17.54 2.78
C ASP A 764 -20.23 18.69 2.01
N GLY A 765 -19.89 19.93 2.31
CA GLY A 765 -20.56 21.13 1.80
C GLY A 765 -21.89 21.47 2.49
N TYR A 766 -22.39 20.64 3.41
CA TYR A 766 -23.52 20.97 4.31
C TYR A 766 -23.04 21.64 5.61
N GLY A 767 -21.78 21.40 6.00
CA GLY A 767 -21.13 22.00 7.17
C GLY A 767 -20.35 20.99 8.04
N SER A 768 -20.41 19.71 7.71
CA SER A 768 -19.60 18.69 8.39
C SER A 768 -18.15 18.78 7.90
N THR A 769 -17.20 18.65 8.82
CA THR A 769 -15.76 18.66 8.51
C THR A 769 -15.03 17.62 9.36
N ILE A 770 -14.02 16.97 8.77
CA ILE A 770 -13.09 16.07 9.48
C ILE A 770 -11.78 16.82 9.72
N LEU A 771 -11.28 16.74 10.96
CA LEU A 771 -10.07 17.41 11.42
C LEU A 771 -9.05 16.34 11.82
N MET A 772 -8.19 16.00 10.86
CA MET A 772 -7.11 15.02 10.93
C MET A 772 -6.08 15.35 9.84
N ASP A 773 -5.03 14.55 9.71
CA ASP A 773 -4.35 14.34 8.44
C ASP A 773 -3.89 12.89 8.35
N ASP A 774 -3.57 12.45 7.14
CA ASP A 774 -3.07 11.11 6.84
C ASP A 774 -1.62 11.18 6.36
N ALA A 775 -0.91 10.06 6.44
CA ALA A 775 0.47 9.96 5.98
C ALA A 775 0.64 10.12 4.46
N ASN A 776 -0.37 9.71 3.69
CA ASN A 776 -0.20 9.50 2.25
C ASN A 776 -0.33 10.81 1.46
N TYR A 777 0.63 11.05 0.58
CA TYR A 777 0.64 12.24 -0.27
C TYR A 777 -0.35 12.06 -1.45
N PRO A 778 -1.23 13.04 -1.75
CA PRO A 778 -1.34 14.38 -1.15
C PRO A 778 -2.02 14.41 0.23
N SER A 779 -1.37 15.07 1.19
CA SER A 779 -1.87 15.32 2.56
C SER A 779 -1.98 16.82 2.86
N LEU A 780 -2.66 17.20 3.95
CA LEU A 780 -2.74 18.61 4.38
C LEU A 780 -1.37 19.15 4.79
N LEU A 781 -0.53 18.32 5.43
CA LEU A 781 0.85 18.68 5.76
C LEU A 781 1.65 19.05 4.50
N ALA A 782 1.36 18.42 3.36
CA ALA A 782 2.04 18.60 2.07
C ALA A 782 1.56 19.80 1.23
N LEU A 783 0.54 20.57 1.64
CA LEU A 783 -0.02 21.69 0.85
C LEU A 783 1.03 22.66 0.24
N PRO A 784 2.15 23.01 0.92
CA PRO A 784 3.19 23.85 0.32
C PRO A 784 4.13 23.14 -0.66
N LEU A 785 4.30 21.82 -0.55
CA LEU A 785 5.08 21.02 -1.51
C LEU A 785 4.31 20.86 -2.83
N MET A 786 2.99 20.79 -2.74
CA MET A 786 2.10 20.85 -3.90
C MET A 786 2.02 22.24 -4.52
N GLY A 787 2.48 23.29 -3.84
CA GLY A 787 2.42 24.68 -4.32
C GLY A 787 1.03 25.33 -4.22
N PHE A 788 0.11 24.76 -3.44
CA PHE A 788 -1.24 25.32 -3.26
C PHE A 788 -1.23 26.60 -2.41
N VAL A 789 -0.42 26.61 -1.35
CA VAL A 789 -0.13 27.75 -0.48
C VAL A 789 1.38 27.84 -0.22
N THR A 790 1.84 28.98 0.29
CA THR A 790 3.24 29.08 0.76
C THR A 790 3.39 28.44 2.14
N LYS A 791 4.62 28.04 2.51
CA LYS A 791 4.94 27.66 3.90
C LYS A 791 4.58 28.75 4.92
N ASP A 792 4.58 30.00 4.47
CA ASP A 792 4.34 31.16 5.31
C ASP A 792 2.86 31.46 5.60
N ASP A 793 1.93 30.83 4.87
CA ASP A 793 0.50 31.03 5.04
C ASP A 793 0.04 30.72 6.47
N VAL A 794 -0.83 31.60 7.00
CA VAL A 794 -1.27 31.52 8.40
C VAL A 794 -2.19 30.32 8.62
N THR A 795 -3.07 30.02 7.67
CA THR A 795 -3.99 28.87 7.72
C THR A 795 -3.19 27.58 7.67
N TYR A 796 -2.20 27.48 6.78
CA TYR A 796 -1.27 26.34 6.74
C TYR A 796 -0.48 26.20 8.06
N LYS A 797 0.12 27.28 8.57
CA LYS A 797 0.87 27.25 9.83
C LYS A 797 0.00 26.82 11.02
N ASN A 798 -1.27 27.21 11.05
CA ASN A 798 -2.24 26.76 12.05
C ASN A 798 -2.56 25.28 11.89
N THR A 799 -2.83 24.86 10.64
CA THR A 799 -3.10 23.46 10.28
C THR A 799 -1.92 22.58 10.69
N ARG A 800 -0.69 22.90 10.30
CA ARG A 800 0.53 22.17 10.72
C ARG A 800 0.61 21.95 12.23
N ARG A 801 0.28 22.95 13.06
CA ARG A 801 0.29 22.82 14.53
C ARG A 801 -0.84 21.93 15.05
N MET A 802 -1.98 21.88 14.36
CA MET A 802 -3.08 20.94 14.65
C MET A 802 -2.73 19.50 14.28
N LEU A 803 -2.03 19.30 13.17
CA LEU A 803 -1.69 17.98 12.62
C LEU A 803 -0.55 17.28 13.34
N LEU A 804 0.35 18.06 13.94
CA LEU A 804 1.51 17.59 14.71
C LEU A 804 1.28 17.69 16.23
N ASP A 805 0.01 17.67 16.65
CA ASP A 805 -0.42 17.60 18.06
C ASP A 805 -1.39 16.43 18.25
N ARG A 806 -0.98 15.48 19.09
CA ARG A 806 -1.75 14.29 19.48
C ARG A 806 -3.10 14.61 20.11
N ALA A 807 -3.27 15.81 20.68
CA ALA A 807 -4.54 16.27 21.23
C ALA A 807 -5.53 16.84 20.17
N SER A 808 -5.15 16.89 18.89
CA SER A 808 -6.01 17.39 17.81
C SER A 808 -5.96 16.62 16.49
N ASN A 809 -4.94 15.78 16.24
CA ASN A 809 -4.94 14.83 15.13
C ASN A 809 -5.03 13.40 15.68
N PRO A 810 -6.13 12.65 15.45
CA PRO A 810 -6.28 11.29 15.97
C PRO A 810 -5.27 10.29 15.38
N TYR A 811 -4.61 10.62 14.26
CA TYR A 811 -3.57 9.81 13.64
C TYR A 811 -2.15 10.36 13.83
N TYR A 812 -1.94 11.38 14.69
CA TYR A 812 -0.59 11.75 15.14
C TYR A 812 -0.18 10.85 16.31
N LEU A 813 0.57 9.80 15.99
CA LEU A 813 0.96 8.74 16.92
C LEU A 813 2.35 9.03 17.50
N GLU A 814 2.52 8.77 18.79
CA GLU A 814 3.80 8.93 19.50
C GLU A 814 3.96 7.80 20.53
N GLY A 815 5.10 7.13 20.49
CA GLY A 815 5.46 6.00 21.36
C GLY A 815 6.95 6.01 21.72
N ARG A 816 7.44 4.88 22.22
CA ARG A 816 8.82 4.76 22.74
C ARG A 816 9.91 4.90 21.67
N GLU A 817 9.68 4.34 20.48
CA GLU A 817 10.71 4.15 19.45
C GLU A 817 10.55 5.10 18.27
N PHE A 818 9.31 5.50 17.95
CA PHE A 818 8.98 6.27 16.76
C PHE A 818 7.76 7.18 17.00
N LYS A 819 7.54 8.15 16.12
CA LYS A 819 6.37 9.03 16.10
C LYS A 819 6.13 9.59 14.70
N GLY A 820 4.91 10.02 14.40
CA GLY A 820 4.56 10.60 13.10
C GLY A 820 3.05 10.55 12.85
N ILE A 821 2.64 10.88 11.62
CA ILE A 821 1.26 10.67 11.19
C ILE A 821 1.15 9.23 10.65
N GLY A 822 0.10 8.52 11.06
CA GLY A 822 -0.32 7.23 10.51
C GLY A 822 -1.54 7.38 9.60
N GLY A 823 -2.46 6.41 9.68
CA GLY A 823 -3.73 6.44 8.96
C GLY A 823 -4.62 5.27 9.41
N PRO A 824 -5.91 5.24 9.02
CA PRO A 824 -6.77 4.11 9.33
C PRO A 824 -6.33 2.81 8.65
N HIS A 825 -5.64 2.88 7.51
CA HIS A 825 -5.15 1.74 6.71
C HIS A 825 -4.45 0.64 7.53
N ILE A 826 -3.47 1.03 8.36
CA ILE A 826 -2.73 0.11 9.26
C ILE A 826 -3.19 0.25 10.72
N GLY A 827 -3.86 1.35 11.06
CA GLY A 827 -4.50 1.55 12.36
C GLY A 827 -3.61 2.18 13.45
N LEU A 828 -4.08 2.06 14.69
CA LEU A 828 -3.81 3.01 15.79
C LEU A 828 -2.40 2.95 16.42
N GLN A 829 -1.49 2.13 15.90
CA GLN A 829 -0.13 1.93 16.45
C GLN A 829 0.99 2.22 15.44
N ASN A 830 0.67 2.32 14.14
CA ASN A 830 1.66 2.38 13.07
C ASN A 830 1.72 3.78 12.44
N ALA A 831 2.83 4.48 12.64
CA ALA A 831 3.11 5.76 11.99
C ALA A 831 4.00 5.55 10.77
N TRP A 832 3.81 6.36 9.73
CA TRP A 832 4.44 6.16 8.43
C TRP A 832 5.69 7.06 8.28
N PRO A 833 6.87 6.53 7.92
CA PRO A 833 8.07 7.33 7.67
C PRO A 833 7.87 8.47 6.65
N MET A 834 6.99 8.26 5.67
CA MET A 834 6.60 9.29 4.69
C MET A 834 6.07 10.57 5.34
N SER A 835 5.33 10.48 6.46
CA SER A 835 4.82 11.66 7.17
C SER A 835 5.95 12.56 7.71
N LEU A 836 7.00 11.97 8.29
CA LEU A 836 8.18 12.68 8.79
C LEU A 836 9.02 13.28 7.65
N LEU A 837 9.08 12.62 6.51
CA LEU A 837 9.78 13.12 5.32
C LEU A 837 9.06 14.35 4.75
N ILE A 838 7.73 14.30 4.61
CA ILE A 838 6.91 15.46 4.25
C ILE A 838 7.06 16.57 5.31
N GLN A 839 7.06 16.23 6.61
CA GLN A 839 7.29 17.17 7.72
C GLN A 839 8.65 17.89 7.58
N ALA A 840 9.72 17.17 7.26
CA ALA A 840 11.07 17.71 7.08
C ALA A 840 11.18 18.62 5.83
N GLN A 841 10.65 18.20 4.68
CA GLN A 841 10.62 19.03 3.47
C GLN A 841 9.87 20.36 3.71
N THR A 842 8.77 20.30 4.47
CA THR A 842 7.94 21.47 4.79
C THR A 842 8.47 22.33 5.94
N SER A 843 9.35 21.83 6.80
CA SER A 843 10.00 22.64 7.85
C SER A 843 11.13 23.53 7.32
N ASP A 844 11.45 24.57 8.08
CA ASP A 844 12.67 25.38 7.94
C ASP A 844 13.55 25.35 9.21
N SER A 845 13.10 24.65 10.27
CA SER A 845 13.83 24.40 11.52
C SER A 845 14.82 23.25 11.34
N ASP A 846 16.11 23.52 11.54
CA ASP A 846 17.17 22.51 11.41
C ASP A 846 17.02 21.37 12.41
N THR A 847 16.56 21.67 13.63
CA THR A 847 16.29 20.69 14.68
C THR A 847 15.15 19.75 14.27
N GLU A 848 14.03 20.30 13.76
CA GLU A 848 12.88 19.48 13.34
C GLU A 848 13.23 18.58 12.13
N ILE A 849 14.00 19.12 11.17
CA ILE A 849 14.48 18.37 10.00
C ILE A 849 15.37 17.20 10.45
N LEU A 850 16.33 17.45 11.34
CA LEU A 850 17.23 16.40 11.84
C LEU A 850 16.50 15.39 12.74
N GLU A 851 15.53 15.80 13.56
CA GLU A 851 14.69 14.86 14.32
C GLU A 851 13.93 13.91 13.39
N CYS A 852 13.26 14.44 12.36
CA CYS A 852 12.54 13.64 11.36
C CYS A 852 13.47 12.65 10.64
N LEU A 853 14.62 13.10 10.14
CA LEU A 853 15.59 12.24 9.48
C LEU A 853 16.15 11.15 10.41
N ASN A 854 16.50 11.50 11.64
CA ASN A 854 17.05 10.55 12.62
C ASN A 854 16.03 9.49 13.03
N LEU A 855 14.75 9.82 13.11
CA LEU A 855 13.68 8.84 13.36
C LEU A 855 13.55 7.87 12.18
N VAL A 856 13.44 8.39 10.95
CA VAL A 856 13.34 7.57 9.73
C VAL A 856 14.56 6.63 9.62
N LEU A 857 15.77 7.18 9.73
CA LEU A 857 17.02 6.42 9.64
C LEU A 857 17.11 5.27 10.67
N LYS A 858 16.69 5.51 11.93
CA LYS A 858 16.65 4.48 12.98
C LYS A 858 15.58 3.41 12.76
N SER A 859 14.50 3.74 12.06
CA SER A 859 13.44 2.78 11.71
C SER A 859 13.81 1.91 10.50
N SER A 860 14.61 2.45 9.57
CA SER A 860 15.07 1.80 8.32
C SER A 860 16.18 0.76 8.53
N LYS A 861 16.03 -0.12 9.52
CA LYS A 861 17.05 -1.14 9.90
C LYS A 861 17.38 -2.15 8.80
N LEU A 862 16.45 -2.40 7.87
CA LEU A 862 16.71 -3.19 6.67
C LEU A 862 17.36 -2.39 5.53
N GLY A 863 17.74 -1.13 5.74
CA GLY A 863 18.38 -0.30 4.71
C GLY A 863 17.43 0.26 3.64
N LEU A 864 16.11 0.18 3.85
CA LEU A 864 15.05 0.73 3.00
C LEU A 864 14.03 1.50 3.84
N ILE A 865 13.16 2.28 3.18
CA ILE A 865 12.02 2.94 3.81
C ILE A 865 10.82 1.98 3.77
N HIS A 866 10.28 1.67 4.94
CA HIS A 866 9.06 0.88 5.09
C HIS A 866 7.82 1.76 4.93
N GLU A 867 6.66 1.13 4.71
CA GLU A 867 5.37 1.82 4.63
C GLU A 867 4.97 2.42 5.98
N SER A 868 4.93 1.59 7.02
CA SER A 868 4.60 2.03 8.39
C SER A 868 5.44 1.30 9.44
N VAL A 869 5.52 1.88 10.65
CA VAL A 869 6.37 1.39 11.76
C VAL A 869 5.60 1.53 13.07
N ASP A 870 5.61 0.50 13.92
CA ASP A 870 4.97 0.55 15.24
C ASP A 870 5.71 1.55 16.15
N VAL A 871 4.98 2.51 16.72
CA VAL A 871 5.57 3.61 17.50
C VAL A 871 6.27 3.17 18.79
N ASN A 872 6.05 1.94 19.25
CA ASN A 872 6.69 1.33 20.42
C ASN A 872 7.62 0.16 20.08
N ILE A 873 7.59 -0.35 18.85
CA ILE A 873 8.36 -1.52 18.41
C ILE A 873 8.94 -1.27 17.01
N ALA A 874 10.06 -0.54 16.91
CA ALA A 874 10.75 -0.27 15.63
C ALA A 874 11.44 -1.51 14.98
N MET A 875 10.96 -2.72 15.26
CA MET A 875 11.20 -3.95 14.50
C MET A 875 9.92 -4.47 13.83
N SER A 876 8.76 -3.92 14.19
CA SER A 876 7.46 -4.18 13.56
C SER A 876 7.17 -3.05 12.58
N TYR A 877 6.95 -3.41 11.32
CA TYR A 877 6.73 -2.51 10.20
C TYR A 877 5.90 -3.22 9.13
N THR A 878 5.31 -2.45 8.22
CA THR A 878 4.65 -2.98 7.01
C THR A 878 5.50 -2.71 5.77
N ARG A 879 5.50 -3.68 4.84
CA ARG A 879 6.16 -3.69 3.51
C ARG A 879 7.65 -3.31 3.52
N SER A 880 8.50 -4.34 3.39
CA SER A 880 9.95 -4.19 3.19
C SER A 880 10.32 -3.52 1.86
N TRP A 881 9.50 -3.69 0.81
CA TRP A 881 9.74 -3.16 -0.53
C TRP A 881 8.65 -2.20 -0.97
N PHE A 882 8.77 -0.94 -0.55
CA PHE A 882 7.86 0.13 -0.97
C PHE A 882 8.63 1.24 -1.70
N ALA A 883 8.69 1.15 -3.03
CA ALA A 883 9.54 2.02 -3.84
C ALA A 883 9.08 3.49 -3.85
N TRP A 884 7.79 3.77 -3.64
CA TRP A 884 7.29 5.14 -3.45
C TRP A 884 7.90 5.80 -2.20
N ALA A 885 7.89 5.12 -1.04
CA ALA A 885 8.48 5.66 0.18
C ALA A 885 10.00 5.88 0.07
N ASN A 886 10.71 4.98 -0.61
CA ASN A 886 12.12 5.16 -0.99
C ASN A 886 12.33 6.42 -1.87
N GLY A 887 11.44 6.66 -2.84
CA GLY A 887 11.43 7.85 -3.69
C GLY A 887 11.23 9.16 -2.91
N VAL A 888 10.29 9.19 -1.95
CA VAL A 888 10.05 10.37 -1.09
C VAL A 888 11.24 10.65 -0.16
N PHE A 889 11.90 9.62 0.36
CA PHE A 889 13.16 9.80 1.10
C PHE A 889 14.25 10.41 0.21
N ALA A 890 14.42 9.88 -1.00
CA ALA A 890 15.42 10.38 -1.93
C ALA A 890 15.16 11.83 -2.37
N GLU A 891 13.90 12.21 -2.62
CA GLU A 891 13.52 13.62 -2.83
C GLU A 891 13.84 14.48 -1.60
N THR A 892 13.59 13.98 -0.39
CA THR A 892 13.88 14.72 0.86
C THR A 892 15.38 15.00 0.99
N ILE A 893 16.23 14.01 0.73
CA ILE A 893 17.69 14.18 0.73
C ILE A 893 18.13 15.17 -0.36
N LEU A 894 17.61 15.06 -1.59
CA LEU A 894 17.95 15.98 -2.68
C LEU A 894 17.47 17.42 -2.42
N ASN A 895 16.30 17.60 -1.78
CA ASN A 895 15.80 18.91 -1.33
C ASN A 895 16.77 19.55 -0.33
N LEU A 896 17.22 18.79 0.67
CA LEU A 896 18.16 19.27 1.67
C LEU A 896 19.56 19.49 1.10
N ALA A 897 20.02 18.63 0.19
CA ALA A 897 21.28 18.80 -0.55
C ALA A 897 21.32 20.12 -1.35
N LYS A 898 20.16 20.58 -1.86
CA LYS A 898 20.01 21.87 -2.53
C LYS A 898 19.82 23.05 -1.56
N ARG A 899 19.00 22.86 -0.51
CA ARG A 899 18.46 23.96 0.32
C ARG A 899 19.19 24.19 1.65
N LYS A 900 19.64 23.11 2.30
CA LYS A 900 20.31 23.11 3.62
C LYS A 900 21.44 22.06 3.65
N PRO A 901 22.42 22.12 2.70
CA PRO A 901 23.46 21.09 2.56
C PRO A 901 24.27 20.87 3.83
N TYR A 902 24.48 21.92 4.63
CA TYR A 902 25.18 21.87 5.93
C TYR A 902 24.55 20.95 6.98
N LEU A 903 23.31 20.46 6.78
CA LEU A 903 22.73 19.44 7.65
C LEU A 903 23.33 18.06 7.35
N ILE A 904 23.28 17.63 6.10
CA ILE A 904 23.61 16.27 5.67
C ILE A 904 25.06 16.09 5.18
N PHE A 905 25.70 17.13 4.65
CA PHE A 905 27.02 17.06 4.03
C PHE A 905 28.16 17.58 4.93
N THR A 906 29.34 16.98 4.78
CA THR A 906 30.59 17.41 5.43
C THR A 906 31.04 18.79 4.95
N ASP A 907 30.78 19.11 3.68
CA ASP A 907 30.96 20.43 3.10
C ASP A 907 29.60 21.11 2.81
N ALA A 908 29.50 22.41 3.10
CA ALA A 908 28.24 23.15 2.98
C ALA A 908 27.90 23.61 1.54
N ARG A 909 28.52 23.04 0.49
CA ARG A 909 28.21 23.43 -0.90
C ARG A 909 26.84 22.87 -1.32
N VAL A 910 26.05 23.71 -2.00
CA VAL A 910 24.80 23.30 -2.65
C VAL A 910 25.06 22.19 -3.65
N TYR A 911 24.19 21.18 -3.67
CA TYR A 911 24.10 20.18 -4.73
C TYR A 911 22.82 20.39 -5.54
N GLU A 912 22.94 20.32 -6.87
CA GLU A 912 21.83 20.32 -7.80
C GLU A 912 22.24 19.49 -9.02
N ILE A 913 21.28 18.75 -9.59
CA ILE A 913 21.51 17.66 -10.55
C ILE A 913 21.97 18.15 -11.92
#